data_AF-W2NPL9-F1
#
_entry.id   AF-W2NPL9-F1
#
_cell.length_a   1.000
_cell.length_b   1.000
_cell.length_c   1.000
_cell.angle_alpha   90.00
_cell.angle_beta   90.00
_cell.angle_gamma   90.00
#
_symmetry.space_group_name_H-M   'P 1'
#
loop_
_entity.id
_entity.type
_entity.pdbx_description
1 polymer ?
#
loop_
_entity_poly.entity_id
_entity_poly.type
_entity_poly.pdbx_seq_one_letter_code
_entity_poly.pdbx_strand_id
1 'polypeptide(L)'
;MELLEARVQFVRAGARSARTVSKVYLNPNDMAHFGLESGSHVVLHTIPEANDTPKLLVCGMAWPMDKIKRRGVGLSSMWEAAVSEQQIEIVTVQLLLQTPSPVTKSVVLQLVSRLPSHKTKLSEKERTLLTRCIATMIDGALVHQDALISLPLHGVNTVFRVLEVDGESKDQGVVRIAAAKTALTVAWEEKQEEVAVEKDKISTINVKQDGFASIGGLQEELKAIREVVEQPLTNPETFERFGLPAPKGVLLFGPPGTGKTLIARALARELNARVFTINGPEVVSKFVGESEANLRAVFAQAAREAPSLVFIDELDAICPKRDSRVGDMERRLVATLLTLMDGLSGSRQVVVLAATNRPNALDPAVRRPGRFDREVEIGIPRANDRLAILRVALRRLPHKLTNSELQELSSSAHGYVGADLSALCKEAALLALHRAFASNTQSTGAVLGDTNSLPPFEVTLSDLKLAMRGIRPSALREISVDVPRVLWIDIGGQDALKQALREAVEWPLQHPEAFTRMGIRPPKGVLLYGPPGCSKTLAAKALATESGMNFIAIKGPELFSKWVGESEQQVREVFRKARGASPTVVFFDEIDALASMRGTGGSSGASDRVLSQLLTELDGLEPLKRVLVVAATNRPDLLDPALMRPGRIDRALYVSPPDVPAREQILQIHTRKTPLASDVSLAELAIATARFSGAELQALCREAALHAVEEDRAAVNVAKRHFVRALAVVTPQIDDRMLAFFERFRDGQQR
;
A
#
# COMPACT_ATOMS: atom_id res chain seq x y z
N MET A 1 1.45 17.46 -63.23
CA MET A 1 2.07 17.80 -61.93
C MET A 1 2.43 16.49 -61.27
N GLU A 2 3.70 16.28 -60.97
CA GLU A 2 4.14 15.06 -60.28
C GLU A 2 3.55 15.07 -58.86
N LEU A 3 2.77 14.05 -58.52
CA LEU A 3 2.26 13.85 -57.16
C LEU A 3 3.41 13.27 -56.33
N LEU A 4 3.75 13.92 -55.21
CA LEU A 4 4.73 13.37 -54.29
C LEU A 4 4.05 12.30 -53.44
N GLU A 5 4.33 11.03 -53.73
CA GLU A 5 3.98 9.92 -52.83
C GLU A 5 4.94 9.89 -51.65
N ALA A 6 4.39 10.00 -50.43
CA ALA A 6 5.18 10.04 -49.23
C ALA A 6 4.56 9.21 -48.10
N ARG A 7 5.43 8.55 -47.33
CA ARG A 7 5.04 7.77 -46.15
C ARG A 7 4.82 8.70 -44.96
N VAL A 8 3.71 8.53 -44.26
CA VAL A 8 3.38 9.35 -43.09
C VAL A 8 4.31 9.00 -41.93
N GLN A 9 4.92 10.02 -41.32
CA GLN A 9 5.71 9.93 -40.10
C GLN A 9 5.16 10.93 -39.08
N PHE A 10 4.93 10.49 -37.85
CA PHE A 10 4.50 11.42 -36.80
C PHE A 10 5.70 12.13 -36.21
N VAL A 11 5.70 13.46 -36.32
CA VAL A 11 6.71 14.31 -35.69
C VAL A 11 6.10 14.90 -34.42
N ARG A 12 6.50 14.39 -33.25
CA ARG A 12 6.21 15.04 -31.96
C ARG A 12 7.00 16.34 -31.88
N ALA A 13 6.42 17.43 -32.34
CA ALA A 13 6.99 18.76 -32.14
C ALA A 13 7.13 19.03 -30.63
N GLY A 14 8.30 19.49 -30.20
CA GLY A 14 8.55 19.82 -28.79
C GLY A 14 7.53 20.83 -28.27
N ALA A 15 7.11 20.66 -27.00
CA ALA A 15 6.01 21.35 -26.32
C ALA A 15 6.17 22.87 -26.09
N ARG A 16 6.71 23.62 -27.07
CA ARG A 16 7.04 25.06 -26.92
C ARG A 16 6.41 26.00 -27.95
N SER A 17 5.50 25.53 -28.82
CA SER A 17 4.68 26.44 -29.65
C SER A 17 3.25 26.47 -29.13
N ALA A 18 2.85 27.59 -28.50
CA ALA A 18 1.47 27.84 -28.06
C ALA A 18 0.49 28.12 -29.23
N ARG A 19 0.98 28.13 -30.48
CA ARG A 19 0.15 28.22 -31.69
C ARG A 19 0.23 26.91 -32.48
N THR A 20 -0.91 26.26 -32.65
CA THR A 20 -1.11 25.09 -33.53
C THR A 20 -1.24 25.57 -34.97
N VAL A 21 -0.11 25.95 -35.56
CA VAL A 21 -0.08 26.21 -37.00
C VAL A 21 -0.15 24.86 -37.70
N SER A 22 -1.07 24.69 -38.66
CA SER A 22 -1.22 23.49 -39.49
C SER A 22 -0.01 23.34 -40.43
N LYS A 23 1.13 22.92 -39.90
CA LYS A 23 2.37 22.69 -40.66
C LYS A 23 2.47 21.25 -41.14
N VAL A 24 2.83 21.08 -42.41
CA VAL A 24 3.20 19.81 -43.02
C VAL A 24 4.70 19.84 -43.23
N TYR A 25 5.41 18.99 -42.49
CA TYR A 25 6.86 18.96 -42.53
C TYR A 25 7.34 18.05 -43.67
N LEU A 26 8.22 18.56 -44.52
CA LEU A 26 8.78 17.87 -45.69
C LEU A 26 10.30 17.92 -45.67
N ASN A 27 10.97 16.94 -46.29
CA ASN A 27 12.42 17.01 -46.46
C ASN A 27 12.77 18.15 -47.44
N PRO A 28 13.77 19.00 -47.15
CA PRO A 28 14.15 20.12 -48.04
C PRO A 28 14.52 19.67 -49.47
N ASN A 29 15.10 18.48 -49.63
CA ASN A 29 15.42 17.93 -50.95
C ASN A 29 14.17 17.57 -51.74
N ASP A 30 13.14 17.04 -51.07
CA ASP A 30 11.87 16.72 -51.71
C ASP A 30 11.14 18.03 -52.06
N MET A 31 11.16 19.03 -51.17
CA MET A 31 10.60 20.36 -51.48
C MET A 31 11.24 20.99 -52.72
N ALA A 32 12.58 20.94 -52.83
CA ALA A 32 13.30 21.45 -54.00
C ALA A 32 12.99 20.67 -55.29
N HIS A 33 12.83 19.35 -55.20
CA HIS A 33 12.53 18.49 -56.35
C HIS A 33 11.11 18.74 -56.91
N PHE A 34 10.14 18.96 -56.03
CA PHE A 34 8.74 19.18 -56.40
C PHE A 34 8.35 20.67 -56.53
N GLY A 35 9.32 21.60 -56.43
CA GLY A 35 9.10 23.04 -56.59
C GLY A 35 8.25 23.68 -55.48
N LEU A 36 8.29 23.13 -54.26
CA LEU A 36 7.55 23.64 -53.10
C LEU A 36 8.40 24.65 -52.33
N GLU A 37 7.87 25.86 -52.12
CA GLU A 37 8.49 26.86 -51.28
C GLU A 37 8.04 26.74 -49.82
N SER A 38 8.84 27.27 -48.89
CA SER A 38 8.46 27.32 -47.48
C SER A 38 7.26 28.25 -47.30
N GLY A 39 6.16 27.73 -46.74
CA GLY A 39 4.91 28.47 -46.56
C GLY A 39 3.89 28.27 -47.68
N SER A 40 4.21 27.53 -48.74
CA SER A 40 3.22 27.12 -49.75
C SER A 40 2.11 26.28 -49.12
N HIS A 41 0.86 26.50 -49.54
CA HIS A 41 -0.28 25.72 -49.08
C HIS A 41 -0.31 24.39 -49.81
N VAL A 42 -0.27 23.30 -49.05
CA VAL A 42 -0.27 21.92 -49.56
C VAL A 42 -1.45 21.15 -49.02
N VAL A 43 -1.88 20.21 -49.84
CA VAL A 43 -3.00 19.33 -49.58
C VAL A 43 -2.51 17.88 -49.69
N LEU A 44 -2.97 17.03 -48.77
CA LEU A 44 -2.66 15.62 -48.73
C LEU A 44 -3.93 14.81 -49.04
N HIS A 45 -3.85 13.99 -50.08
CA HIS A 45 -4.91 13.05 -50.45
C HIS A 45 -4.51 11.62 -50.07
N THR A 46 -5.52 10.79 -49.81
CA THR A 46 -5.32 9.34 -49.70
C THR A 46 -5.08 8.75 -51.08
N ILE A 47 -4.28 7.68 -51.15
CA ILE A 47 -4.18 6.90 -52.39
C ILE A 47 -5.50 6.14 -52.56
N PRO A 48 -6.19 6.27 -53.71
CA PRO A 48 -7.44 5.56 -53.94
C PRO A 48 -7.20 4.05 -54.11
N GLU A 49 -7.90 3.21 -53.33
CA GLU A 49 -8.06 1.79 -53.67
C GLU A 49 -9.08 1.69 -54.81
N ALA A 50 -8.65 1.10 -55.95
CA ALA A 50 -9.30 0.73 -57.23
C ALA A 50 -10.70 1.24 -57.69
N ASN A 51 -11.49 1.98 -56.91
CA ASN A 51 -12.79 2.55 -57.29
C ASN A 51 -13.26 3.73 -56.39
N ASP A 52 -12.46 4.27 -55.47
CA ASP A 52 -12.85 5.42 -54.64
C ASP A 52 -12.25 6.76 -55.16
N THR A 53 -13.01 7.85 -55.05
CA THR A 53 -12.52 9.21 -55.38
C THR A 53 -11.47 9.63 -54.36
N PRO A 54 -10.35 10.29 -54.75
CA PRO A 54 -9.32 10.72 -53.80
C PRO A 54 -9.93 11.68 -52.76
N LYS A 55 -9.98 11.23 -51.50
CA LYS A 55 -10.53 12.03 -50.40
C LYS A 55 -9.45 12.95 -49.84
N LEU A 56 -9.85 14.20 -49.63
CA LEU A 56 -9.03 15.22 -48.99
C LEU A 56 -8.82 14.84 -47.52
N LEU A 57 -7.58 14.52 -47.14
CA LEU A 57 -7.29 14.06 -45.78
C LEU A 57 -6.85 15.23 -44.89
N VAL A 58 -5.78 15.92 -45.30
CA VAL A 58 -5.11 16.94 -44.49
C VAL A 58 -4.74 18.14 -45.36
N CYS A 59 -4.88 19.34 -44.80
CA CYS A 59 -4.37 20.57 -45.41
C CYS A 59 -3.39 21.28 -44.46
N GLY A 60 -2.40 21.96 -45.02
CA GLY A 60 -1.44 22.70 -44.21
C GLY A 60 -0.40 23.46 -45.02
N MET A 61 0.50 24.15 -44.32
CA MET A 61 1.61 24.88 -44.92
C MET A 61 2.86 23.99 -44.97
N ALA A 62 3.49 23.89 -46.14
CA ALA A 62 4.74 23.19 -46.32
C ALA A 62 5.86 23.84 -45.51
N TRP A 63 6.56 23.06 -44.69
CA TRP A 63 7.67 23.51 -43.86
C TRP A 63 8.87 22.55 -43.96
N PRO A 64 10.09 23.05 -44.21
CA PRO A 64 11.27 22.20 -44.33
C PRO A 64 11.71 21.62 -42.97
N MET A 65 12.03 20.33 -42.92
CA MET A 65 12.58 19.67 -41.73
C MET A 65 13.56 18.55 -42.07
N ASP A 66 14.82 18.69 -41.64
CA ASP A 66 15.92 17.75 -41.98
C ASP A 66 15.78 16.36 -41.37
N LYS A 67 15.03 16.23 -40.26
CA LYS A 67 14.85 14.95 -39.55
C LYS A 67 13.95 13.95 -40.29
N ILE A 68 13.24 14.41 -41.32
CA ILE A 68 12.31 13.57 -42.09
C ILE A 68 13.08 12.90 -43.22
N LYS A 69 12.95 11.57 -43.33
CA LYS A 69 13.58 10.82 -44.43
C LYS A 69 13.00 11.27 -45.77
N ARG A 70 13.76 11.12 -46.86
CA ARG A 70 13.26 11.37 -48.22
C ARG A 70 12.00 10.55 -48.48
N ARG A 71 11.01 11.13 -49.18
CA ARG A 71 9.65 10.61 -49.38
C ARG A 71 8.90 10.35 -48.06
N GLY A 72 9.18 11.14 -47.02
CA GLY A 72 8.45 11.15 -45.77
C GLY A 72 7.67 12.44 -45.58
N VAL A 73 6.48 12.37 -44.99
CA VAL A 73 5.68 13.53 -44.59
C VAL A 73 5.49 13.52 -43.08
N GLY A 74 5.91 14.62 -42.45
CA GLY A 74 5.73 14.86 -41.02
C GLY A 74 4.44 15.63 -40.76
N LEU A 75 3.53 15.07 -39.97
CA LEU A 75 2.28 15.76 -39.60
C LEU A 75 2.33 16.33 -38.18
N SER A 76 1.69 17.49 -38.01
CA SER A 76 1.42 18.08 -36.70
C SER A 76 0.46 17.19 -35.89
N SER A 77 0.57 17.25 -34.55
CA SER A 77 -0.36 16.61 -33.60
C SER A 77 -1.82 16.94 -33.85
N MET A 78 -2.09 18.07 -34.51
CA MET A 78 -3.44 18.50 -34.91
C MET A 78 -4.15 17.44 -35.77
N TRP A 79 -3.41 16.72 -36.60
CA TRP A 79 -3.94 15.76 -37.57
C TRP A 79 -3.80 14.29 -37.11
N GLU A 80 -3.35 14.06 -35.87
CA GLU A 80 -3.11 12.71 -35.34
C GLU A 80 -4.39 11.85 -35.33
N ALA A 81 -5.53 12.45 -34.96
CA ALA A 81 -6.82 11.77 -34.95
C ALA A 81 -7.29 11.39 -36.36
N ALA A 82 -7.12 12.29 -37.34
CA ALA A 82 -7.53 12.04 -38.73
C ALA A 82 -6.79 10.86 -39.36
N VAL A 83 -5.49 10.73 -39.07
CA VAL A 83 -4.66 9.61 -39.58
C VAL A 83 -4.94 8.31 -38.82
N SER A 84 -5.14 8.39 -37.50
CA SER A 84 -5.40 7.20 -36.67
C SER A 84 -6.74 6.55 -36.96
N GLU A 85 -7.77 7.31 -37.31
CA GLU A 85 -9.10 6.77 -37.62
C GLU A 85 -9.11 5.97 -38.93
N GLN A 86 -8.33 6.38 -39.93
CA GLN A 86 -8.31 5.78 -41.27
C GLN A 86 -7.12 4.82 -41.52
N GLN A 87 -6.21 4.62 -40.56
CA GLN A 87 -5.01 3.77 -40.66
C GLN A 87 -4.16 3.99 -41.92
N ILE A 88 -3.95 5.25 -42.32
CA ILE A 88 -3.28 5.57 -43.59
C ILE A 88 -1.76 5.59 -43.42
N GLU A 89 -1.05 4.74 -44.17
CA GLU A 89 0.42 4.71 -44.18
C GLU A 89 1.05 5.60 -45.26
N ILE A 90 0.36 5.85 -46.38
CA ILE A 90 0.91 6.53 -47.56
C ILE A 90 -0.07 7.59 -48.06
N VAL A 91 0.43 8.79 -48.36
CA VAL A 91 -0.35 9.94 -48.84
C VAL A 91 0.29 10.56 -50.09
N THR A 92 -0.52 11.19 -50.92
CA THR A 92 -0.05 12.00 -52.05
C THR A 92 -0.10 13.49 -51.70
N VAL A 93 1.01 14.19 -51.86
CA VAL A 93 1.12 15.64 -51.62
C VAL A 93 0.87 16.40 -52.92
N GLN A 94 -0.06 17.34 -52.88
CA GLN A 94 -0.41 18.23 -53.98
C GLN A 94 -0.32 19.69 -53.55
N LEU A 95 0.26 20.55 -54.40
CA LEU A 95 0.30 22.00 -54.19
C LEU A 95 -1.09 22.60 -54.44
N LEU A 96 -1.57 23.45 -53.53
CA LEU A 96 -2.77 24.25 -53.74
C LEU A 96 -2.41 25.46 -54.60
N LEU A 97 -2.97 25.53 -55.82
CA LEU A 97 -2.66 26.58 -56.80
C LEU A 97 -3.09 27.99 -56.38
N GLN A 98 -3.96 28.12 -55.37
CA GLN A 98 -4.47 29.41 -54.89
C GLN A 98 -3.79 29.82 -53.58
N THR A 99 -2.87 30.78 -53.67
CA THR A 99 -2.32 31.52 -52.52
C THR A 99 -2.63 33.01 -52.67
N PRO A 100 -3.26 33.69 -51.67
CA PRO A 100 -3.69 33.18 -50.37
C PRO A 100 -5.11 32.56 -50.37
N SER A 101 -5.29 31.44 -49.66
CA SER A 101 -6.61 30.82 -49.43
C SER A 101 -7.59 31.78 -48.71
N PRO A 102 -8.89 31.73 -49.02
CA PRO A 102 -9.87 32.65 -48.47
C PRO A 102 -10.06 32.47 -46.96
N VAL A 103 -10.37 33.59 -46.29
CA VAL A 103 -10.67 33.61 -44.85
C VAL A 103 -12.15 33.33 -44.64
N THR A 104 -12.46 32.32 -43.83
CA THR A 104 -13.85 31.91 -43.54
C THR A 104 -14.55 32.89 -42.60
N LYS A 105 -15.86 33.08 -42.81
CA LYS A 105 -16.73 33.94 -41.99
C LYS A 105 -17.21 33.23 -40.72
N SER A 106 -17.51 31.94 -40.78
CA SER A 106 -18.00 31.15 -39.65
C SER A 106 -17.50 29.70 -39.72
N VAL A 107 -17.21 29.10 -38.56
CA VAL A 107 -16.82 27.68 -38.44
C VAL A 107 -17.56 27.04 -37.26
N VAL A 108 -18.14 25.86 -37.50
CA VAL A 108 -18.81 25.04 -36.49
C VAL A 108 -17.97 23.80 -36.19
N LEU A 109 -17.54 23.65 -34.93
CA LEU A 109 -16.80 22.47 -34.45
C LEU A 109 -17.69 21.60 -33.56
N GLN A 110 -17.71 20.29 -33.78
CA GLN A 110 -18.38 19.32 -32.91
C GLN A 110 -17.36 18.52 -32.12
N LEU A 111 -17.56 18.38 -30.81
CA LEU A 111 -16.75 17.50 -29.98
C LEU A 111 -17.07 16.03 -30.31
N VAL A 112 -16.08 15.25 -30.72
CA VAL A 112 -16.24 13.82 -31.07
C VAL A 112 -15.78 12.92 -29.94
N SER A 113 -14.63 13.21 -29.32
CA SER A 113 -14.15 12.41 -28.20
C SER A 113 -13.20 13.19 -27.28
N ARG A 114 -13.30 12.87 -25.99
CA ARG A 114 -12.37 13.33 -24.93
C ARG A 114 -11.85 12.08 -24.22
N LEU A 115 -10.53 11.91 -24.14
CA LEU A 115 -9.92 10.81 -23.39
C LEU A 115 -10.45 10.77 -21.93
N PRO A 116 -10.55 9.58 -21.30
CA PRO A 116 -11.53 9.28 -20.24
C PRO A 116 -11.31 9.93 -18.88
N SER A 117 -10.33 10.82 -18.71
CA SER A 117 -9.92 11.33 -17.40
C SER A 117 -10.79 12.47 -16.86
N HIS A 118 -11.66 13.09 -17.66
CA HIS A 118 -12.56 14.15 -17.21
C HIS A 118 -13.94 14.08 -17.88
N LYS A 119 -14.85 13.27 -17.34
CA LYS A 119 -16.30 13.33 -17.60
C LYS A 119 -17.00 14.32 -16.64
N THR A 120 -16.47 15.53 -16.50
CA THR A 120 -17.18 16.64 -15.86
C THR A 120 -17.94 17.42 -16.94
N LYS A 121 -19.26 17.61 -16.74
CA LYS A 121 -20.06 18.50 -17.59
C LYS A 121 -19.49 19.91 -17.47
N LEU A 122 -18.98 20.46 -18.58
CA LEU A 122 -18.44 21.82 -18.63
C LEU A 122 -19.54 22.84 -18.33
N SER A 123 -19.30 23.74 -17.36
CA SER A 123 -20.16 24.87 -17.04
C SER A 123 -20.27 25.83 -18.23
N GLU A 124 -21.38 26.58 -18.37
CA GLU A 124 -21.55 27.54 -19.48
C GLU A 124 -20.40 28.55 -19.56
N LYS A 125 -19.90 29.04 -18.41
CA LYS A 125 -18.74 29.95 -18.37
C LYS A 125 -17.45 29.29 -18.85
N GLU A 126 -17.26 28.00 -18.57
CA GLU A 126 -16.11 27.23 -19.03
C GLU A 126 -16.20 26.96 -20.53
N ARG A 127 -17.39 26.66 -21.05
CA ARG A 127 -17.64 26.52 -22.49
C ARG A 127 -17.26 27.80 -23.22
N THR A 128 -17.67 28.97 -22.74
CA THR A 128 -17.32 30.26 -23.36
C THR A 128 -15.82 30.55 -23.33
N LEU A 129 -15.14 30.29 -22.21
CA LEU A 129 -13.69 30.47 -22.09
C LEU A 129 -12.93 29.51 -23.01
N LEU A 130 -13.34 28.24 -23.05
CA LEU A 130 -12.73 27.23 -23.91
C LEU A 130 -12.94 27.55 -25.39
N THR A 131 -14.13 27.99 -25.80
CA THR A 131 -14.38 28.43 -27.18
C THR A 131 -13.43 29.58 -27.57
N ARG A 132 -13.18 30.54 -26.67
CA ARG A 132 -12.22 31.61 -26.92
C ARG A 132 -10.77 31.12 -27.01
N CYS A 133 -10.38 30.18 -26.14
CA CYS A 133 -9.05 29.54 -26.20
C CYS A 133 -8.86 28.76 -27.51
N ILE A 134 -9.86 27.99 -27.93
CA ILE A 134 -9.85 27.23 -29.19
C ILE A 134 -9.70 28.19 -30.38
N ALA A 135 -10.45 29.31 -30.39
CA ALA A 135 -10.31 30.32 -31.44
C ALA A 135 -8.87 30.87 -31.54
N THR A 136 -8.20 31.10 -30.41
CA THR A 136 -6.79 31.53 -30.41
C THR A 136 -5.80 30.42 -30.82
N MET A 137 -6.12 29.15 -30.57
CA MET A 137 -5.25 28.01 -30.92
C MET A 137 -5.29 27.66 -32.40
N ILE A 138 -6.43 27.88 -33.06
CA ILE A 138 -6.66 27.58 -34.49
C ILE A 138 -6.39 28.81 -35.38
N ASP A 139 -5.96 29.94 -34.80
CA ASP A 139 -5.66 31.16 -35.55
C ASP A 139 -4.57 30.91 -36.62
N GLY A 140 -4.92 31.12 -37.89
CA GLY A 140 -4.05 30.88 -39.04
C GLY A 140 -4.01 29.44 -39.55
N ALA A 141 -4.80 28.52 -38.98
CA ALA A 141 -4.88 27.14 -39.47
C ALA A 141 -5.72 27.03 -40.76
N LEU A 142 -5.31 26.09 -41.62
CA LEU A 142 -6.09 25.66 -42.79
C LEU A 142 -6.98 24.48 -42.36
N VAL A 143 -8.26 24.54 -42.70
CA VAL A 143 -9.24 23.48 -42.41
C VAL A 143 -10.14 23.24 -43.63
N HIS A 144 -10.72 22.05 -43.69
CA HIS A 144 -11.71 21.66 -44.68
C HIS A 144 -12.93 21.04 -43.97
N GLN A 145 -14.05 20.90 -44.68
CA GLN A 145 -15.27 20.31 -44.12
C GLN A 145 -15.06 18.82 -43.80
N ASP A 146 -15.64 18.34 -42.70
CA ASP A 146 -15.46 16.98 -42.15
C ASP A 146 -14.04 16.65 -41.64
N ALA A 147 -13.13 17.62 -41.58
CA ALA A 147 -11.81 17.45 -41.00
C ALA A 147 -11.86 17.11 -39.49
N LEU A 148 -11.02 16.17 -39.06
CA LEU A 148 -10.83 15.81 -37.65
C LEU A 148 -9.58 16.50 -37.09
N ILE A 149 -9.78 17.31 -36.06
CA ILE A 149 -8.77 18.17 -35.46
C ILE A 149 -8.58 17.77 -34.00
N SER A 150 -7.35 17.41 -33.63
CA SER A 150 -6.94 17.15 -32.24
C SER A 150 -6.33 18.41 -31.61
N LEU A 151 -6.90 18.87 -30.50
CA LEU A 151 -6.42 20.04 -29.76
C LEU A 151 -6.13 19.68 -28.29
N PRO A 152 -4.98 20.11 -27.74
CA PRO A 152 -4.65 19.87 -26.34
C PRO A 152 -5.41 20.86 -25.44
N LEU A 153 -6.53 20.43 -24.86
CA LEU A 153 -7.28 21.20 -23.88
C LEU A 153 -7.02 20.62 -22.48
N HIS A 154 -6.58 21.46 -21.55
CA HIS A 154 -6.23 21.05 -20.18
C HIS A 154 -5.23 19.88 -20.09
N GLY A 155 -4.28 19.81 -21.03
CA GLY A 155 -3.28 18.73 -21.06
C GLY A 155 -3.79 17.40 -21.60
N VAL A 156 -5.03 17.35 -22.12
CA VAL A 156 -5.63 16.18 -22.77
C VAL A 156 -5.89 16.50 -24.23
N ASN A 157 -5.54 15.59 -25.15
CA ASN A 157 -5.90 15.73 -26.55
C ASN A 157 -7.42 15.48 -26.72
N THR A 158 -8.12 16.49 -27.21
CA THR A 158 -9.56 16.49 -27.48
C THR A 158 -9.78 16.56 -28.98
N VAL A 159 -10.63 15.69 -29.51
CA VAL A 159 -10.87 15.58 -30.94
C VAL A 159 -12.17 16.30 -31.31
N PHE A 160 -12.09 17.19 -32.29
CA PHE A 160 -13.19 17.95 -32.86
C PHE A 160 -13.37 17.61 -34.35
N ARG A 161 -14.61 17.50 -34.81
CA ARG A 161 -14.97 17.43 -36.23
C ARG A 161 -15.46 18.78 -36.72
N VAL A 162 -14.98 19.23 -37.88
CA VAL A 162 -15.47 20.45 -38.54
C VAL A 162 -16.76 20.12 -39.29
N LEU A 163 -17.91 20.62 -38.82
CA LEU A 163 -19.21 20.32 -39.44
C LEU A 163 -19.51 21.25 -40.62
N GLU A 164 -19.36 22.55 -40.41
CA GLU A 164 -19.71 23.57 -41.39
C GLU A 164 -18.65 24.66 -41.43
N VAL A 165 -18.39 25.13 -42.66
CA VAL A 165 -17.40 26.15 -42.97
C VAL A 165 -18.01 27.12 -43.98
N ASP A 166 -18.28 28.35 -43.56
CA ASP A 166 -18.77 29.38 -44.47
C ASP A 166 -17.60 30.03 -45.23
N GLY A 167 -17.40 29.63 -46.48
CA GLY A 167 -16.42 30.21 -47.39
C GLY A 167 -16.84 30.05 -48.85
N GLU A 168 -16.96 31.17 -49.57
CA GLU A 168 -17.16 31.16 -51.02
C GLU A 168 -15.87 30.66 -51.70
N SER A 169 -15.76 29.36 -51.96
CA SER A 169 -14.71 28.80 -52.82
C SER A 169 -15.23 27.60 -53.57
N LYS A 170 -15.22 27.71 -54.90
CA LYS A 170 -15.70 26.70 -55.85
C LYS A 170 -14.70 25.57 -56.12
N ASP A 171 -13.52 25.57 -55.48
CA ASP A 171 -12.52 24.51 -55.61
C ASP A 171 -11.94 24.06 -54.25
N GLN A 172 -11.95 22.74 -54.03
CA GLN A 172 -11.31 21.97 -52.94
C GLN A 172 -11.71 22.26 -51.48
N GLY A 173 -12.59 23.24 -51.19
CA GLY A 173 -13.23 23.40 -49.86
C GLY A 173 -12.27 23.72 -48.69
N VAL A 174 -11.03 24.14 -48.98
CA VAL A 174 -10.03 24.50 -47.96
C VAL A 174 -10.12 26.00 -47.66
N VAL A 175 -10.31 26.35 -46.39
CA VAL A 175 -10.34 27.74 -45.92
C VAL A 175 -9.28 28.00 -44.86
N ARG A 176 -8.94 29.28 -44.66
CA ARG A 176 -8.07 29.73 -43.58
C ARG A 176 -8.90 30.38 -42.45
N ILE A 177 -8.64 29.97 -41.21
CA ILE A 177 -9.25 30.58 -40.03
C ILE A 177 -8.44 31.80 -39.60
N ALA A 178 -9.10 32.94 -39.36
CA ALA A 178 -8.49 34.11 -38.75
C ALA A 178 -9.31 34.50 -37.53
N ALA A 179 -8.76 34.34 -36.32
CA ALA A 179 -9.50 34.47 -35.07
C ALA A 179 -10.17 35.85 -34.87
N ALA A 180 -9.64 36.90 -35.51
CA ALA A 180 -10.22 38.24 -35.47
C ALA A 180 -11.42 38.45 -36.43
N LYS A 181 -11.59 37.60 -37.46
CA LYS A 181 -12.61 37.75 -38.52
C LYS A 181 -13.57 36.57 -38.63
N THR A 182 -13.24 35.43 -38.06
CA THR A 182 -14.03 34.19 -38.12
C THR A 182 -14.84 34.02 -36.84
N ALA A 183 -16.16 33.84 -36.96
CA ALA A 183 -17.02 33.47 -35.85
C ALA A 183 -16.91 31.95 -35.59
N LEU A 184 -16.37 31.56 -34.44
CA LEU A 184 -16.23 30.15 -34.05
C LEU A 184 -17.37 29.74 -33.11
N THR A 185 -18.12 28.71 -33.49
CA THR A 185 -19.09 28.04 -32.61
C THR A 185 -18.65 26.61 -32.34
N VAL A 186 -18.74 26.18 -31.08
CA VAL A 186 -18.37 24.82 -30.67
C VAL A 186 -19.62 24.14 -30.12
N ALA A 187 -20.09 23.12 -30.80
CA ALA A 187 -21.14 22.22 -30.35
C ALA A 187 -20.54 21.20 -29.36
N TRP A 188 -20.87 21.40 -28.08
CA TRP A 188 -20.37 20.58 -26.98
C TRP A 188 -21.26 19.35 -26.67
N GLU A 189 -22.32 19.13 -27.45
CA GLU A 189 -23.31 18.05 -27.26
C GLU A 189 -23.34 17.10 -28.46
N GLU A 190 -23.32 15.78 -28.20
CA GLU A 190 -23.53 14.75 -29.21
C GLU A 190 -25.00 14.76 -29.64
N LYS A 191 -25.30 15.17 -30.87
CA LYS A 191 -26.60 14.87 -31.49
C LYS A 191 -26.63 13.37 -31.80
N GLN A 192 -27.36 12.61 -31.00
CA GLN A 192 -27.78 11.25 -31.34
C GLN A 192 -28.92 11.37 -32.37
N GLU A 193 -28.68 10.96 -33.61
CA GLU A 193 -29.77 10.71 -34.56
C GLU A 193 -30.53 9.45 -34.13
N GLU A 194 -31.84 9.62 -33.95
CA GLU A 194 -32.79 8.60 -33.57
C GLU A 194 -32.99 7.60 -34.73
N VAL A 195 -32.59 6.34 -34.53
CA VAL A 195 -33.21 5.20 -35.20
C VAL A 195 -33.75 4.26 -34.12
N ALA A 196 -35.06 4.05 -34.17
CA ALA A 196 -35.82 3.30 -33.19
C ALA A 196 -35.51 1.78 -33.21
N VAL A 197 -35.80 1.16 -32.05
CA VAL A 197 -35.93 -0.29 -31.79
C VAL A 197 -34.65 -1.01 -31.35
N GLU A 198 -34.34 -0.97 -30.05
CA GLU A 198 -34.39 -2.13 -29.14
C GLU A 198 -34.16 -1.67 -27.69
N LYS A 199 -35.07 -2.08 -26.79
CA LYS A 199 -34.88 -1.94 -25.34
C LYS A 199 -33.71 -2.85 -24.94
N ASP A 200 -32.57 -2.26 -24.53
CA ASP A 200 -31.50 -2.81 -23.66
C ASP A 200 -30.17 -2.11 -24.01
N LYS A 201 -29.31 -1.57 -23.13
CA LYS A 201 -29.11 -1.66 -21.68
C LYS A 201 -28.63 -0.32 -21.17
N ILE A 202 -29.42 0.28 -20.29
CA ILE A 202 -28.88 1.05 -19.18
C ILE A 202 -27.83 0.14 -18.52
N SER A 203 -26.57 0.58 -18.42
CA SER A 203 -25.64 -0.05 -17.50
C SER A 203 -26.00 0.35 -16.06
N THR A 204 -27.22 -0.04 -15.64
CA THR A 204 -27.31 -0.91 -14.48
C THR A 204 -26.23 -1.94 -14.69
N ILE A 205 -25.14 -1.77 -13.96
CA ILE A 205 -24.30 -2.89 -13.59
C ILE A 205 -25.24 -3.81 -12.80
N ASN A 206 -26.05 -4.60 -13.50
CA ASN A 206 -26.58 -5.86 -13.01
C ASN A 206 -25.38 -6.82 -12.95
N VAL A 207 -24.38 -6.47 -12.13
CA VAL A 207 -23.63 -7.49 -11.42
C VAL A 207 -24.66 -8.00 -10.43
N LYS A 208 -25.24 -9.15 -10.79
CA LYS A 208 -26.02 -10.01 -9.91
C LYS A 208 -25.54 -9.87 -8.46
N GLN A 209 -26.46 -9.38 -7.61
CA GLN A 209 -26.57 -9.58 -6.17
C GLN A 209 -25.37 -10.20 -5.44
N ASP A 210 -24.24 -9.49 -5.32
CA ASP A 210 -23.15 -9.93 -4.44
C ASP A 210 -22.52 -8.71 -3.73
N GLY A 211 -23.34 -7.90 -3.04
CA GLY A 211 -22.88 -6.78 -2.20
C GLY A 211 -21.98 -7.29 -1.08
N PHE A 212 -22.57 -7.85 -0.02
CA PHE A 212 -21.79 -8.51 1.05
C PHE A 212 -21.09 -9.81 0.62
N ALA A 213 -21.56 -10.52 -0.40
CA ALA A 213 -20.89 -11.74 -0.88
C ALA A 213 -19.52 -11.45 -1.55
N SER A 214 -19.23 -10.18 -1.85
CA SER A 214 -17.90 -9.72 -2.26
C SER A 214 -16.94 -9.46 -1.09
N ILE A 215 -17.41 -9.56 0.16
CA ILE A 215 -16.61 -9.43 1.37
C ILE A 215 -16.48 -10.79 2.03
N GLY A 216 -15.24 -11.23 2.22
CA GLY A 216 -14.95 -12.42 3.02
C GLY A 216 -14.64 -12.03 4.46
N GLY A 217 -15.26 -12.71 5.43
CA GLY A 217 -15.02 -12.49 6.87
C GLY A 217 -15.73 -11.25 7.44
N LEU A 218 -15.41 -10.91 8.70
CA LEU A 218 -15.90 -9.72 9.41
C LEU A 218 -17.42 -9.67 9.63
N GLN A 219 -18.05 -10.82 9.91
CA GLN A 219 -19.51 -10.91 10.05
C GLN A 219 -20.05 -10.10 11.23
N GLU A 220 -19.33 -10.08 12.36
CA GLU A 220 -19.75 -9.36 13.57
C GLU A 220 -19.65 -7.85 13.36
N GLU A 221 -18.56 -7.39 12.76
CA GLU A 221 -18.31 -5.99 12.44
C GLU A 221 -19.29 -5.48 11.38
N LEU A 222 -19.57 -6.27 10.33
CA LEU A 222 -20.58 -5.96 9.33
C LEU A 222 -21.97 -5.86 9.94
N LYS A 223 -22.33 -6.75 10.87
CA LYS A 223 -23.61 -6.70 11.57
C LYS A 223 -23.73 -5.40 12.37
N ALA A 224 -22.69 -5.02 13.10
CA ALA A 224 -22.66 -3.77 13.86
C ALA A 224 -22.80 -2.52 12.97
N ILE A 225 -22.14 -2.50 11.81
CA ILE A 225 -22.26 -1.40 10.84
C ILE A 225 -23.67 -1.38 10.22
N ARG A 226 -24.19 -2.56 9.87
CA ARG A 226 -25.52 -2.72 9.27
C ARG A 226 -26.62 -2.19 10.18
N GLU A 227 -26.60 -2.54 11.46
CA GLU A 227 -27.58 -2.05 12.44
C GLU A 227 -27.62 -0.51 12.51
N VAL A 228 -26.47 0.14 12.33
CA VAL A 228 -26.38 1.61 12.45
C VAL A 228 -26.74 2.31 11.15
N VAL A 229 -26.41 1.73 9.99
CA VAL A 229 -26.61 2.39 8.68
C VAL A 229 -27.93 2.00 8.02
N GLU A 230 -28.40 0.76 8.17
CA GLU A 230 -29.66 0.29 7.57
C GLU A 230 -30.87 0.89 8.29
N GLN A 231 -30.85 0.97 9.62
CA GLN A 231 -32.00 1.45 10.40
C GLN A 231 -32.44 2.89 10.03
N PRO A 232 -31.53 3.89 9.92
CA PRO A 232 -31.91 5.26 9.52
C PRO A 232 -32.35 5.36 8.06
N LEU A 233 -31.79 4.53 7.17
CA LEU A 233 -32.04 4.60 5.73
C LEU A 233 -33.32 3.86 5.32
N THR A 234 -33.62 2.73 5.97
CA THR A 234 -34.76 1.89 5.62
C THR A 234 -36.03 2.28 6.38
N ASN A 235 -35.95 2.59 7.67
CA ASN A 235 -37.12 2.84 8.52
C ASN A 235 -37.02 4.14 9.35
N PRO A 236 -36.92 5.32 8.71
CA PRO A 236 -36.80 6.60 9.41
C PRO A 236 -38.00 6.91 10.32
N GLU A 237 -39.21 6.48 9.96
CA GLU A 237 -40.43 6.69 10.76
C GLU A 237 -40.38 6.05 12.16
N THR A 238 -39.62 4.97 12.32
CA THR A 238 -39.48 4.29 13.62
C THR A 238 -38.82 5.21 14.63
N PHE A 239 -37.76 5.92 14.21
CA PHE A 239 -37.07 6.88 15.08
C PHE A 239 -37.95 8.08 15.44
N GLU A 240 -38.84 8.49 14.52
CA GLU A 240 -39.80 9.56 14.77
C GLU A 240 -40.85 9.18 15.82
N ARG A 241 -41.36 7.95 15.77
CA ARG A 241 -42.34 7.46 16.75
C ARG A 241 -41.75 7.32 18.16
N PHE A 242 -40.49 6.93 18.27
CA PHE A 242 -39.82 6.75 19.57
C PHE A 242 -39.10 8.01 20.08
N GLY A 243 -39.04 9.09 19.30
CA GLY A 243 -38.34 10.33 19.69
C GLY A 243 -36.82 10.15 19.87
N LEU A 244 -36.24 9.11 19.26
CA LEU A 244 -34.82 8.79 19.40
C LEU A 244 -34.00 9.52 18.31
N PRO A 245 -32.84 10.12 18.65
CA PRO A 245 -31.94 10.65 17.63
C PRO A 245 -31.40 9.51 16.77
N ALA A 246 -31.54 9.64 15.44
CA ALA A 246 -30.93 8.69 14.52
C ALA A 246 -29.40 8.75 14.64
N PRO A 247 -28.71 7.59 14.66
CA PRO A 247 -27.25 7.56 14.70
C PRO A 247 -26.68 8.25 13.46
N LYS A 248 -25.74 9.18 13.66
CA LYS A 248 -25.29 10.06 12.57
C LYS A 248 -24.05 9.56 11.86
N GLY A 249 -23.18 8.83 12.58
CA GLY A 249 -21.98 8.32 11.96
C GLY A 249 -21.31 7.16 12.66
N VAL A 250 -20.57 6.41 11.85
CA VAL A 250 -19.77 5.25 12.25
C VAL A 250 -18.30 5.53 11.92
N LEU A 251 -17.43 5.34 12.90
CA LEU A 251 -15.98 5.43 12.74
C LEU A 251 -15.39 4.02 12.64
N LEU A 252 -14.87 3.68 11.47
CA LEU A 252 -14.11 2.47 11.22
C LEU A 252 -12.63 2.72 11.50
N PHE A 253 -12.02 1.94 12.39
CA PHE A 253 -10.59 2.05 12.65
C PHE A 253 -9.86 0.71 12.63
N GLY A 254 -8.53 0.74 12.54
CA GLY A 254 -7.67 -0.46 12.56
C GLY A 254 -6.60 -0.45 11.47
N PRO A 255 -5.86 -1.55 11.27
CA PRO A 255 -4.71 -1.58 10.38
C PRO A 255 -5.06 -1.28 8.92
N PRO A 256 -4.11 -0.71 8.14
CA PRO A 256 -4.31 -0.50 6.71
C PRO A 256 -4.43 -1.83 5.96
N GLY A 257 -5.17 -1.84 4.85
CA GLY A 257 -5.37 -3.04 4.02
C GLY A 257 -6.40 -4.03 4.54
N THR A 258 -7.10 -3.73 5.64
CA THR A 258 -8.22 -4.53 6.18
C THR A 258 -9.50 -4.44 5.36
N GLY A 259 -9.57 -3.53 4.39
CA GLY A 259 -10.72 -3.38 3.50
C GLY A 259 -11.80 -2.40 3.99
N LYS A 260 -11.44 -1.42 4.84
CA LYS A 260 -12.39 -0.38 5.33
C LYS A 260 -13.13 0.33 4.19
N THR A 261 -12.39 0.77 3.17
CA THR A 261 -12.93 1.38 1.94
C THR A 261 -13.80 0.39 1.15
N LEU A 262 -13.49 -0.91 1.19
CA LEU A 262 -14.25 -1.95 0.50
C LEU A 262 -15.59 -2.20 1.19
N ILE A 263 -15.62 -2.20 2.53
CA ILE A 263 -16.85 -2.29 3.34
C ILE A 263 -17.78 -1.13 3.02
N ALA A 264 -17.28 0.11 2.99
CA ALA A 264 -18.07 1.28 2.63
C ALA A 264 -18.70 1.16 1.24
N ARG A 265 -17.94 0.70 0.25
CA ARG A 265 -18.41 0.49 -1.13
C ARG A 265 -19.42 -0.64 -1.25
N ALA A 266 -19.28 -1.71 -0.47
CA ALA A 266 -20.24 -2.82 -0.48
C ALA A 266 -21.56 -2.43 0.19
N LEU A 267 -21.49 -1.77 1.35
CA LEU A 267 -22.66 -1.29 2.10
C LEU A 267 -23.51 -0.34 1.24
N ALA A 268 -22.86 0.56 0.53
CA ALA A 268 -23.49 1.44 -0.43
C ALA A 268 -24.28 0.73 -1.53
N ARG A 269 -23.68 -0.32 -2.12
CA ARG A 269 -24.31 -1.12 -3.17
C ARG A 269 -25.51 -1.90 -2.63
N GLU A 270 -25.42 -2.35 -1.39
CA GLU A 270 -26.49 -3.12 -0.76
C GLU A 270 -27.70 -2.26 -0.40
N LEU A 271 -27.46 -1.09 0.19
CA LEU A 271 -28.51 -0.17 0.61
C LEU A 271 -29.09 0.65 -0.55
N ASN A 272 -28.58 0.45 -1.77
CA ASN A 272 -28.93 1.21 -2.98
C ASN A 272 -28.92 2.74 -2.77
N ALA A 273 -28.06 3.21 -1.85
CA ALA A 273 -27.95 4.61 -1.46
C ALA A 273 -26.84 5.30 -2.25
N ARG A 274 -26.99 6.60 -2.50
CA ARG A 274 -25.97 7.37 -3.24
C ARG A 274 -24.76 7.63 -2.35
N VAL A 275 -23.56 7.35 -2.87
CA VAL A 275 -22.31 7.49 -2.09
C VAL A 275 -21.55 8.73 -2.50
N PHE A 276 -21.11 9.48 -1.50
CA PHE A 276 -20.16 10.56 -1.66
C PHE A 276 -18.86 10.19 -0.97
N THR A 277 -17.80 9.93 -1.73
CA THR A 277 -16.49 9.59 -1.20
C THR A 277 -15.62 10.84 -1.06
N ILE A 278 -15.09 11.07 0.12
CA ILE A 278 -14.17 12.16 0.45
C ILE A 278 -12.85 11.52 0.89
N ASN A 279 -11.76 11.77 0.18
CA ASN A 279 -10.43 11.32 0.60
C ASN A 279 -9.75 12.42 1.41
N GLY A 280 -9.28 12.12 2.62
CA GLY A 280 -8.64 13.07 3.54
C GLY A 280 -7.61 14.00 2.87
N PRO A 281 -6.59 13.45 2.20
CA PRO A 281 -5.55 14.25 1.54
C PRO A 281 -6.05 15.11 0.38
N GLU A 282 -7.10 14.70 -0.34
CA GLU A 282 -7.64 15.47 -1.46
C GLU A 282 -8.35 16.74 -1.00
N VAL A 283 -8.87 16.75 0.23
CA VAL A 283 -9.54 17.91 0.81
C VAL A 283 -8.55 18.99 1.20
N VAL A 284 -7.32 18.65 1.60
CA VAL A 284 -6.32 19.61 2.07
C VAL A 284 -5.65 20.29 0.87
N SER A 285 -6.17 21.46 0.47
CA SER A 285 -5.61 22.27 -0.61
C SER A 285 -4.69 23.37 -0.06
N LYS A 286 -3.88 23.99 -0.91
CA LYS A 286 -3.01 25.11 -0.51
C LYS A 286 -3.79 26.43 -0.33
N PHE A 287 -5.02 26.50 -0.84
CA PHE A 287 -5.80 27.73 -0.87
C PHE A 287 -6.74 27.79 0.34
N VAL A 288 -6.64 28.89 1.09
CA VAL A 288 -7.42 29.09 2.32
C VAL A 288 -8.91 29.16 1.97
N GLY A 289 -9.72 28.30 2.60
CA GLY A 289 -11.18 28.30 2.50
C GLY A 289 -11.77 27.44 1.37
N GLU A 290 -10.98 27.02 0.38
CA GLU A 290 -11.43 26.13 -0.69
C GLU A 290 -11.79 24.74 -0.14
N SER A 291 -10.93 24.19 0.71
CA SER A 291 -11.15 22.93 1.42
C SER A 291 -12.46 22.90 2.21
N GLU A 292 -12.79 24.01 2.90
CA GLU A 292 -14.04 24.13 3.66
C GLU A 292 -15.27 24.24 2.74
N ALA A 293 -15.16 25.03 1.67
CA ALA A 293 -16.24 25.21 0.70
C ALA A 293 -16.56 23.89 -0.01
N ASN A 294 -15.54 23.11 -0.38
CA ASN A 294 -15.70 21.79 -0.98
C ASN A 294 -16.41 20.82 -0.02
N LEU A 295 -15.98 20.78 1.25
CA LEU A 295 -16.62 19.95 2.27
C LEU A 295 -18.11 20.32 2.44
N ARG A 296 -18.42 21.62 2.54
CA ARG A 296 -19.82 22.10 2.62
C ARG A 296 -20.63 21.73 1.37
N ALA A 297 -20.03 21.83 0.19
CA ALA A 297 -20.69 21.49 -1.07
C ALA A 297 -21.05 19.99 -1.14
N VAL A 298 -20.14 19.10 -0.75
CA VAL A 298 -20.39 17.65 -0.74
C VAL A 298 -21.51 17.28 0.22
N PHE A 299 -21.50 17.82 1.45
CA PHE A 299 -22.57 17.56 2.42
C PHE A 299 -23.92 18.15 1.97
N ALA A 300 -23.93 19.32 1.33
CA ALA A 300 -25.15 19.90 0.77
C ALA A 300 -25.71 19.07 -0.39
N GLN A 301 -24.85 18.52 -1.25
CA GLN A 301 -25.27 17.60 -2.31
C GLN A 301 -25.81 16.28 -1.74
N ALA A 302 -25.14 15.73 -0.72
CA ALA A 302 -25.59 14.53 -0.03
C ALA A 302 -26.97 14.71 0.62
N ALA A 303 -27.24 15.86 1.22
CA ALA A 303 -28.55 16.18 1.79
C ALA A 303 -29.65 16.32 0.74
N ARG A 304 -29.33 16.82 -0.47
CA ARG A 304 -30.29 16.94 -1.58
C ARG A 304 -30.64 15.60 -2.22
N GLU A 305 -29.67 14.69 -2.29
CA GLU A 305 -29.80 13.38 -2.94
C GLU A 305 -30.03 12.25 -1.92
N ALA A 306 -30.66 12.58 -0.78
CA ALA A 306 -31.00 11.61 0.25
C ALA A 306 -32.05 10.59 -0.24
N PRO A 307 -31.98 9.30 0.14
CA PRO A 307 -31.03 8.68 1.09
C PRO A 307 -29.60 8.55 0.54
N SER A 308 -28.61 9.01 1.32
CA SER A 308 -27.20 9.04 0.90
C SER A 308 -26.21 8.66 2.01
N LEU A 309 -25.06 8.14 1.60
CA LEU A 309 -23.95 7.74 2.46
C LEU A 309 -22.73 8.61 2.15
N VAL A 310 -22.26 9.37 3.13
CA VAL A 310 -21.01 10.12 3.02
C VAL A 310 -19.89 9.27 3.59
N PHE A 311 -18.96 8.83 2.74
CA PHE A 311 -17.78 8.07 3.14
C PHE A 311 -16.54 8.96 3.18
N ILE A 312 -15.91 9.09 4.34
CA ILE A 312 -14.66 9.84 4.53
C ILE A 312 -13.52 8.87 4.78
N ASP A 313 -12.60 8.74 3.83
CA ASP A 313 -11.38 7.94 3.99
C ASP A 313 -10.24 8.79 4.57
N GLU A 314 -9.37 8.16 5.35
CA GLU A 314 -8.23 8.82 6.03
C GLU A 314 -8.63 10.07 6.83
N LEU A 315 -9.63 9.93 7.71
CA LEU A 315 -10.15 11.03 8.54
C LEU A 315 -9.05 11.72 9.37
N ASP A 316 -7.99 11.00 9.74
CA ASP A 316 -6.85 11.53 10.48
C ASP A 316 -6.06 12.61 9.73
N ALA A 317 -6.17 12.70 8.41
CA ALA A 317 -5.60 13.79 7.63
C ALA A 317 -6.40 15.10 7.79
N ILE A 318 -7.71 15.03 8.04
CA ILE A 318 -8.59 16.21 8.17
C ILE A 318 -8.72 16.61 9.65
N CYS A 319 -8.71 15.63 10.57
CA CYS A 319 -9.04 15.83 11.98
C CYS A 319 -7.91 15.46 12.96
N PRO A 320 -6.71 16.04 12.87
CA PRO A 320 -5.65 15.78 13.83
C PRO A 320 -5.95 16.41 15.21
N LYS A 321 -5.26 15.92 16.23
CA LYS A 321 -5.34 16.42 17.61
C LYS A 321 -4.91 17.90 17.71
N ARG A 322 -5.56 18.65 18.60
CA ARG A 322 -5.33 20.11 18.79
C ARG A 322 -3.96 20.49 19.33
N ASP A 323 -3.30 19.56 20.03
CA ASP A 323 -2.00 19.76 20.70
C ASP A 323 -0.81 19.58 19.77
N SER A 324 -0.97 18.87 18.65
CA SER A 324 0.05 18.81 17.61
C SER A 324 0.26 20.21 17.02
N ARG A 325 1.49 20.57 16.60
CA ARG A 325 1.85 21.84 15.93
C ARG A 325 1.20 21.93 14.54
N VAL A 326 -0.11 21.85 14.52
CA VAL A 326 -0.97 21.79 13.35
C VAL A 326 -1.31 23.21 12.94
N GLY A 327 -1.26 23.49 11.64
CA GLY A 327 -1.61 24.80 11.09
C GLY A 327 -3.07 25.18 11.36
N ASP A 328 -3.35 26.47 11.46
CA ASP A 328 -4.70 26.99 11.73
C ASP A 328 -5.74 26.56 10.68
N MET A 329 -5.31 26.20 9.48
CA MET A 329 -6.17 25.67 8.42
C MET A 329 -6.84 24.36 8.81
N GLU A 330 -6.09 23.40 9.35
CA GLU A 330 -6.63 22.08 9.72
C GLU A 330 -7.60 22.21 10.90
N ARG A 331 -7.32 23.09 11.88
CA ARG A 331 -8.26 23.40 12.98
C ARG A 331 -9.60 23.92 12.47
N ARG A 332 -9.60 24.75 11.42
CA ARG A 332 -10.84 25.26 10.80
C ARG A 332 -11.57 24.16 10.03
N LEU A 333 -10.85 23.24 9.39
CA LEU A 333 -11.46 22.08 8.75
C LEU A 333 -12.14 21.16 9.77
N VAL A 334 -11.50 20.89 10.90
CA VAL A 334 -12.13 20.15 12.01
C VAL A 334 -13.40 20.86 12.46
N ALA A 335 -13.33 22.17 12.76
CA ALA A 335 -14.49 22.93 13.19
C ALA A 335 -15.64 22.91 12.16
N THR A 336 -15.31 22.99 10.86
CA THR A 336 -16.28 22.95 9.77
C THR A 336 -16.95 21.58 9.67
N LEU A 337 -16.18 20.49 9.70
CA LEU A 337 -16.73 19.13 9.67
C LEU A 337 -17.66 18.88 10.86
N LEU A 338 -17.23 19.27 12.07
CA LEU A 338 -18.04 19.15 13.27
C LEU A 338 -19.36 19.92 13.16
N THR A 339 -19.32 21.14 12.62
CA THR A 339 -20.50 21.97 12.39
C THR A 339 -21.44 21.33 11.36
N LEU A 340 -20.90 20.71 10.31
CA LEU A 340 -21.71 19.98 9.31
C LEU A 340 -22.38 18.75 9.93
N MET A 341 -21.66 17.96 10.72
CA MET A 341 -22.22 16.79 11.41
C MET A 341 -23.32 17.16 12.42
N ASP A 342 -23.12 18.26 13.16
CA ASP A 342 -24.13 18.76 14.09
C ASP A 342 -25.35 19.32 13.32
N GLY A 343 -25.12 19.96 12.16
CA GLY A 343 -26.14 20.49 11.25
C GLY A 343 -26.97 19.44 10.50
N LEU A 344 -26.49 18.20 10.37
CA LEU A 344 -27.23 17.08 9.75
C LEU A 344 -28.47 16.65 10.55
N SER A 345 -28.71 17.22 11.72
CA SER A 345 -29.89 16.93 12.56
C SER A 345 -31.24 17.15 11.85
N GLY A 346 -31.29 17.99 10.81
CA GLY A 346 -32.47 18.21 9.96
C GLY A 346 -32.64 17.23 8.79
N SER A 347 -31.58 16.52 8.37
CA SER A 347 -31.59 15.60 7.23
C SER A 347 -31.34 14.16 7.72
N ARG A 348 -32.40 13.52 8.22
CA ARG A 348 -32.35 12.22 8.93
C ARG A 348 -32.00 10.99 8.07
N GLN A 349 -31.80 11.17 6.76
CA GLN A 349 -31.50 10.10 5.79
C GLN A 349 -30.06 10.20 5.23
N VAL A 350 -29.18 10.96 5.89
CA VAL A 350 -27.75 11.02 5.55
C VAL A 350 -26.95 10.41 6.69
N VAL A 351 -26.15 9.39 6.37
CA VAL A 351 -25.26 8.73 7.34
C VAL A 351 -23.81 8.98 6.94
N VAL A 352 -22.95 9.26 7.93
CA VAL A 352 -21.52 9.50 7.71
C VAL A 352 -20.70 8.29 8.17
N LEU A 353 -19.97 7.67 7.25
CA LEU A 353 -19.03 6.60 7.55
C LEU A 353 -17.61 7.13 7.39
N ALA A 354 -16.79 7.06 8.42
CA ALA A 354 -15.39 7.48 8.34
C ALA A 354 -14.44 6.33 8.58
N ALA A 355 -13.28 6.34 7.92
CA ALA A 355 -12.21 5.38 8.13
C ALA A 355 -10.93 6.08 8.62
N THR A 356 -10.25 5.49 9.60
CA THR A 356 -8.93 5.93 10.05
C THR A 356 -8.04 4.74 10.38
N ASN A 357 -6.72 4.89 10.19
CA ASN A 357 -5.76 3.92 10.68
C ASN A 357 -5.30 4.24 12.11
N ARG A 358 -5.46 5.51 12.54
CA ARG A 358 -4.90 6.05 13.78
C ARG A 358 -6.00 6.73 14.61
N PRO A 359 -6.82 5.96 15.34
CA PRO A 359 -7.91 6.53 16.16
C PRO A 359 -7.41 7.49 17.25
N ASN A 360 -6.15 7.32 17.70
CA ASN A 360 -5.55 8.16 18.74
C ASN A 360 -5.07 9.53 18.22
N ALA A 361 -4.85 9.66 16.91
CA ALA A 361 -4.44 10.90 16.27
C ALA A 361 -5.63 11.86 16.06
N LEU A 362 -6.86 11.35 16.15
CA LEU A 362 -8.07 12.13 15.93
C LEU A 362 -8.37 13.10 17.08
N ASP A 363 -8.98 14.24 16.75
CA ASP A 363 -9.56 15.15 17.73
C ASP A 363 -10.66 14.41 18.55
N PRO A 364 -10.56 14.36 19.89
CA PRO A 364 -11.57 13.74 20.75
C PRO A 364 -12.98 14.31 20.57
N ALA A 365 -13.13 15.54 20.07
CA ALA A 365 -14.43 16.14 19.78
C ALA A 365 -15.22 15.37 18.72
N VAL A 366 -14.54 14.72 17.78
CA VAL A 366 -15.15 13.95 16.68
C VAL A 366 -15.80 12.66 17.22
N ARG A 367 -15.23 12.09 18.29
CA ARG A 367 -15.67 10.84 18.94
C ARG A 367 -16.78 11.03 19.98
N ARG A 368 -17.31 12.25 20.13
CA ARG A 368 -18.36 12.53 21.11
C ARG A 368 -19.73 12.06 20.61
N PRO A 369 -20.62 11.60 21.50
CA PRO A 369 -22.01 11.28 21.15
C PRO A 369 -22.71 12.47 20.47
N GLY A 370 -23.51 12.19 19.44
CA GLY A 370 -24.12 13.14 18.51
C GLY A 370 -23.37 13.30 17.17
N ARG A 371 -22.24 12.61 16.98
CA ARG A 371 -21.36 12.68 15.80
C ARG A 371 -20.99 11.28 15.31
N PHE A 372 -19.80 10.78 15.66
CA PHE A 372 -19.45 9.37 15.46
C PHE A 372 -19.85 8.58 16.71
N ASP A 373 -21.11 8.16 16.74
CA ASP A 373 -21.74 7.51 17.89
C ASP A 373 -21.26 6.06 18.08
N ARG A 374 -20.74 5.46 17.01
CA ARG A 374 -20.29 4.07 16.98
C ARG A 374 -18.89 3.98 16.40
N GLU A 375 -18.02 3.33 17.16
CA GLU A 375 -16.67 3.02 16.73
C GLU A 375 -16.58 1.50 16.50
N VAL A 376 -16.13 1.11 15.32
CA VAL A 376 -15.98 -0.31 14.95
C VAL A 376 -14.51 -0.56 14.64
N GLU A 377 -13.89 -1.40 15.47
CA GLU A 377 -12.53 -1.86 15.24
C GLU A 377 -12.55 -2.96 14.18
N ILE A 378 -11.87 -2.73 13.06
CA ILE A 378 -11.60 -3.75 12.06
C ILE A 378 -10.17 -4.24 12.28
N GLY A 379 -10.06 -5.34 13.00
CA GLY A 379 -8.80 -5.97 13.37
C GLY A 379 -8.17 -6.81 12.26
N ILE A 380 -7.08 -7.50 12.61
CA ILE A 380 -6.43 -8.47 11.72
C ILE A 380 -7.34 -9.71 11.62
N PRO A 381 -7.65 -10.21 10.41
CA PRO A 381 -8.58 -11.33 10.24
C PRO A 381 -8.04 -12.62 10.87
N ARG A 382 -8.93 -13.38 11.53
CA ARG A 382 -8.60 -14.71 12.11
C ARG A 382 -8.49 -15.77 11.00
N ALA A 383 -8.04 -16.99 11.33
CA ALA A 383 -7.87 -18.06 10.34
C ALA A 383 -9.15 -18.36 9.54
N ASN A 384 -10.32 -18.32 10.19
CA ASN A 384 -11.62 -18.51 9.54
C ASN A 384 -11.98 -17.33 8.61
N ASP A 385 -11.71 -16.10 9.03
CA ASP A 385 -11.93 -14.90 8.20
C ASP A 385 -11.00 -14.88 7.00
N ARG A 386 -9.72 -15.24 7.19
CA ARG A 386 -8.74 -15.38 6.11
C ARG A 386 -9.16 -16.43 5.09
N LEU A 387 -9.71 -17.56 5.54
CA LEU A 387 -10.28 -18.58 4.66
C LEU A 387 -11.43 -18.00 3.81
N ALA A 388 -12.34 -17.25 4.44
CA ALA A 388 -13.43 -16.58 3.73
C ALA A 388 -12.92 -15.55 2.71
N ILE A 389 -11.93 -14.75 3.07
CA ILE A 389 -11.28 -13.79 2.17
C ILE A 389 -10.63 -14.50 0.97
N LEU A 390 -9.91 -15.59 1.21
CA LEU A 390 -9.27 -16.39 0.17
C LEU A 390 -10.29 -16.99 -0.81
N ARG A 391 -11.42 -17.51 -0.30
CA ARG A 391 -12.52 -18.00 -1.14
C ARG A 391 -13.07 -16.92 -2.07
N VAL A 392 -13.28 -15.73 -1.55
CA VAL A 392 -13.77 -14.59 -2.34
C VAL A 392 -12.72 -14.14 -3.38
N ALA A 393 -11.44 -14.07 -2.98
CA ALA A 393 -10.35 -13.68 -3.88
C ALA A 393 -10.14 -14.69 -5.01
N LEU A 394 -10.25 -15.99 -4.71
CA LEU A 394 -10.07 -17.08 -5.68
C LEU A 394 -11.29 -17.30 -6.57
N ARG A 395 -12.48 -16.78 -6.23
CA ARG A 395 -13.69 -16.89 -7.08
C ARG A 395 -13.49 -16.33 -8.50
N ARG A 396 -12.56 -15.37 -8.66
CA ARG A 396 -12.24 -14.73 -9.95
C ARG A 396 -11.06 -15.39 -10.67
N LEU A 397 -10.42 -16.39 -10.07
CA LEU A 397 -9.21 -17.03 -10.61
C LEU A 397 -9.46 -18.52 -10.86
N PRO A 398 -9.06 -19.07 -12.03
CA PRO A 398 -9.03 -20.51 -12.24
C PRO A 398 -7.99 -21.14 -11.29
N HIS A 399 -8.44 -22.04 -10.42
CA HIS A 399 -7.59 -22.68 -9.42
C HIS A 399 -7.97 -24.15 -9.22
N LYS A 400 -6.97 -24.98 -8.89
CA LYS A 400 -7.13 -26.43 -8.63
C LYS A 400 -7.09 -26.77 -7.12
N LEU A 401 -7.27 -25.77 -6.27
CA LEU A 401 -7.08 -25.90 -4.81
C LEU A 401 -8.24 -26.64 -4.16
N THR A 402 -7.91 -27.55 -3.25
CA THR A 402 -8.89 -28.23 -2.39
C THR A 402 -9.22 -27.39 -1.14
N ASN A 403 -10.37 -27.68 -0.51
CA ASN A 403 -10.78 -26.97 0.70
C ASN A 403 -9.80 -27.17 1.87
N SER A 404 -9.17 -28.33 1.97
CA SER A 404 -8.15 -28.63 2.99
C SER A 404 -6.88 -27.80 2.78
N GLU A 405 -6.45 -27.65 1.54
CA GLU A 405 -5.29 -26.83 1.19
C GLU A 405 -5.50 -25.34 1.49
N LEU A 406 -6.72 -24.84 1.30
CA LEU A 406 -7.08 -23.47 1.68
C LEU A 406 -7.08 -23.26 3.20
N GLN A 407 -7.44 -24.28 3.98
CA GLN A 407 -7.35 -24.24 5.45
C GLN A 407 -5.90 -24.28 5.94
N GLU A 408 -5.03 -25.07 5.28
CA GLU A 408 -3.60 -25.07 5.57
C GLU A 408 -2.98 -23.69 5.28
N LEU A 409 -3.36 -23.08 4.16
CA LEU A 409 -2.87 -21.76 3.78
C LEU A 409 -3.40 -20.66 4.70
N SER A 410 -4.67 -20.71 5.11
CA SER A 410 -5.23 -19.73 6.04
C SER A 410 -4.59 -19.84 7.43
N SER A 411 -4.23 -21.07 7.85
CA SER A 411 -3.52 -21.32 9.10
C SER A 411 -2.11 -20.74 9.04
N SER A 412 -1.35 -21.02 7.98
CA SER A 412 0.03 -20.54 7.81
C SER A 412 0.15 -19.03 7.52
N ALA A 413 -0.88 -18.39 6.96
CA ALA A 413 -0.90 -16.97 6.64
C ALA A 413 -1.14 -16.08 7.88
N HIS A 414 -0.32 -16.21 8.92
CA HIS A 414 -0.40 -15.39 10.13
C HIS A 414 -0.10 -13.91 9.83
N GLY A 415 -0.95 -13.02 10.37
CA GLY A 415 -0.77 -11.57 10.20
C GLY A 415 -1.10 -11.03 8.80
N TYR A 416 -1.47 -11.87 7.83
CA TYR A 416 -1.91 -11.42 6.51
C TYR A 416 -3.25 -10.70 6.61
N VAL A 417 -3.32 -9.54 5.98
CA VAL A 417 -4.54 -8.73 5.88
C VAL A 417 -5.23 -9.01 4.53
N GLY A 418 -6.49 -8.59 4.35
CA GLY A 418 -7.23 -8.81 3.11
C GLY A 418 -6.51 -8.29 1.84
N ALA A 419 -5.84 -7.14 1.94
CA ALA A 419 -4.99 -6.64 0.85
C ALA A 419 -3.79 -7.54 0.55
N ASP A 420 -3.16 -8.11 1.58
CA ASP A 420 -2.03 -9.04 1.41
C ASP A 420 -2.48 -10.36 0.79
N LEU A 421 -3.63 -10.90 1.22
CA LEU A 421 -4.21 -12.11 0.63
C LEU A 421 -4.63 -11.89 -0.83
N SER A 422 -5.15 -10.69 -1.16
CA SER A 422 -5.43 -10.32 -2.55
C SER A 422 -4.15 -10.20 -3.37
N ALA A 423 -3.10 -9.60 -2.81
CA ALA A 423 -1.78 -9.55 -3.45
C ALA A 423 -1.18 -10.95 -3.64
N LEU A 424 -1.37 -11.85 -2.66
CA LEU A 424 -0.93 -13.25 -2.73
C LEU A 424 -1.57 -13.99 -3.88
N CYS A 425 -2.89 -13.87 -4.03
CA CYS A 425 -3.61 -14.47 -5.16
C CYS A 425 -3.15 -13.89 -6.51
N LYS A 426 -2.86 -12.58 -6.58
CA LYS A 426 -2.35 -11.92 -7.80
C LYS A 426 -0.96 -12.41 -8.16
N GLU A 427 -0.06 -12.49 -7.19
CA GLU A 427 1.31 -12.96 -7.40
C GLU A 427 1.34 -14.43 -7.81
N ALA A 428 0.52 -15.28 -7.15
CA ALA A 428 0.37 -16.67 -7.55
C ALA A 428 -0.21 -16.82 -8.97
N ALA A 429 -1.14 -15.95 -9.37
CA ALA A 429 -1.65 -15.90 -10.75
C ALA A 429 -0.56 -15.48 -11.75
N LEU A 430 0.30 -14.51 -11.41
CA LEU A 430 1.44 -14.12 -12.24
C LEU A 430 2.46 -15.25 -12.40
N LEU A 431 2.76 -15.98 -11.33
CA LEU A 431 3.64 -17.16 -11.38
C LEU A 431 3.05 -18.27 -12.26
N ALA A 432 1.73 -18.52 -12.13
CA ALA A 432 1.02 -19.48 -12.97
C ALA A 432 1.04 -19.06 -14.45
N LEU A 433 0.86 -17.76 -14.74
CA LEU A 433 0.98 -17.21 -16.09
C LEU A 433 2.40 -17.36 -16.64
N HIS A 434 3.43 -17.02 -15.87
CA HIS A 434 4.83 -17.19 -16.29
C HIS A 434 5.17 -18.66 -16.57
N ARG A 435 4.66 -19.59 -15.77
CA ARG A 435 4.78 -21.03 -16.04
C ARG A 435 4.12 -21.42 -17.36
N ALA A 436 2.90 -20.92 -17.62
CA ALA A 436 2.16 -21.20 -18.84
C ALA A 436 2.83 -20.62 -20.10
N PHE A 437 3.44 -19.44 -19.99
CA PHE A 437 4.25 -18.86 -21.07
C PHE A 437 5.55 -19.65 -21.30
N ALA A 438 6.28 -20.00 -20.23
CA ALA A 438 7.53 -20.74 -20.33
C ALA A 438 7.37 -22.14 -20.95
N SER A 439 6.24 -22.82 -20.70
CA SER A 439 5.91 -24.08 -21.37
C SER A 439 5.67 -23.94 -22.87
N ASN A 440 5.17 -22.79 -23.34
CA ASN A 440 4.94 -22.53 -24.76
C ASN A 440 6.20 -22.10 -25.51
N THR A 441 7.18 -21.48 -24.84
CA THR A 441 8.42 -20.99 -25.47
C THR A 441 9.35 -22.12 -25.94
N GLN A 442 9.17 -23.36 -25.47
CA GLN A 442 9.96 -24.50 -25.96
C GLN A 442 9.47 -25.02 -27.33
N SER A 443 8.29 -24.61 -27.80
CA SER A 443 7.64 -25.20 -28.98
C SER A 443 7.75 -24.34 -30.24
N THR A 444 7.95 -23.03 -30.13
CA THR A 444 8.09 -22.13 -31.29
C THR A 444 8.94 -20.92 -30.94
N GLY A 445 10.03 -20.73 -31.68
CA GLY A 445 10.82 -19.50 -31.64
C GLY A 445 9.94 -18.28 -31.93
N ALA A 446 9.96 -17.32 -31.00
CA ALA A 446 9.59 -15.91 -31.16
C ALA A 446 8.53 -15.60 -32.25
N VAL A 447 7.25 -15.73 -31.91
CA VAL A 447 6.17 -14.96 -32.57
C VAL A 447 5.22 -14.47 -31.50
N LEU A 448 5.21 -13.15 -31.27
CA LEU A 448 4.11 -12.45 -30.60
C LEU A 448 2.91 -12.47 -31.57
N GLY A 449 2.16 -13.56 -31.57
CA GLY A 449 0.98 -13.79 -32.41
C GLY A 449 -0.27 -14.00 -31.57
N ASP A 450 -1.31 -13.22 -31.87
CA ASP A 450 -2.71 -13.30 -31.44
C ASP A 450 -3.04 -13.22 -29.94
N THR A 451 -3.70 -12.12 -29.56
CA THR A 451 -4.32 -11.86 -28.25
C THR A 451 -5.44 -12.83 -27.86
N ASN A 452 -5.77 -13.82 -28.71
CA ASN A 452 -6.92 -14.71 -28.55
C ASN A 452 -6.58 -16.16 -28.10
N SER A 453 -5.31 -16.51 -27.86
CA SER A 453 -4.97 -17.85 -27.34
C SER A 453 -4.01 -17.81 -26.15
N LEU A 454 -4.44 -17.15 -25.07
CA LEU A 454 -3.78 -17.36 -23.78
C LEU A 454 -3.90 -18.84 -23.39
N PRO A 455 -2.79 -19.54 -23.08
CA PRO A 455 -2.88 -20.92 -22.60
C PRO A 455 -3.71 -20.95 -21.30
N PRO A 456 -4.53 -22.00 -21.09
CA PRO A 456 -5.27 -22.15 -19.85
C PRO A 456 -4.25 -22.23 -18.71
N PHE A 457 -4.27 -21.26 -17.81
CA PHE A 457 -3.42 -21.25 -16.62
C PHE A 457 -4.30 -21.47 -15.40
N GLU A 458 -3.85 -22.35 -14.51
CA GLU A 458 -4.52 -22.63 -13.24
C GLU A 458 -3.54 -22.38 -12.10
N VAL A 459 -4.03 -21.73 -11.04
CA VAL A 459 -3.26 -21.49 -9.83
C VAL A 459 -3.19 -22.77 -9.00
N THR A 460 -1.96 -23.14 -8.62
CA THR A 460 -1.68 -24.31 -7.77
C THR A 460 -1.20 -23.88 -6.37
N LEU A 461 -1.23 -24.81 -5.41
CA LEU A 461 -0.76 -24.55 -4.05
C LEU A 461 0.75 -24.20 -4.01
N SER A 462 1.56 -24.78 -4.90
CA SER A 462 2.98 -24.43 -5.01
C SER A 462 3.19 -22.97 -5.40
N ASP A 463 2.34 -22.41 -6.27
CA ASP A 463 2.43 -21.00 -6.70
C ASP A 463 2.12 -20.07 -5.53
N LEU A 464 1.11 -20.42 -4.73
CA LEU A 464 0.76 -19.70 -3.51
C LEU A 464 1.86 -19.79 -2.44
N LYS A 465 2.43 -20.97 -2.20
CA LYS A 465 3.54 -21.14 -1.24
C LYS A 465 4.80 -20.39 -1.68
N LEU A 466 5.07 -20.29 -2.98
CA LEU A 466 6.15 -19.45 -3.52
C LEU A 466 5.85 -17.96 -3.34
N ALA A 467 4.63 -17.52 -3.67
CA ALA A 467 4.22 -16.13 -3.50
C ALA A 467 4.26 -15.66 -2.03
N MET A 468 3.96 -16.55 -1.07
CA MET A 468 4.08 -16.23 0.37
C MET A 468 5.51 -15.85 0.77
N ARG A 469 6.55 -16.39 0.11
CA ARG A 469 7.94 -16.03 0.41
C ARG A 469 8.29 -14.60 -0.02
N GLY A 470 7.61 -14.07 -1.04
CA GLY A 470 7.82 -12.72 -1.54
C GLY A 470 7.00 -11.65 -0.82
N ILE A 471 5.80 -11.98 -0.35
CA ILE A 471 4.86 -11.01 0.22
C ILE A 471 5.00 -10.94 1.74
N ARG A 472 5.51 -9.81 2.23
CA ARG A 472 5.53 -9.50 3.67
C ARG A 472 4.17 -8.97 4.13
N PRO A 473 3.58 -9.53 5.21
CA PRO A 473 2.28 -9.08 5.74
C PRO A 473 2.29 -7.60 6.15
N SER A 474 1.29 -6.84 5.72
CA SER A 474 1.20 -5.40 5.94
C SER A 474 0.98 -5.04 7.41
N ALA A 475 0.25 -5.87 8.16
CA ALA A 475 0.05 -5.65 9.61
C ALA A 475 1.36 -5.74 10.42
N LEU A 476 2.35 -6.48 9.91
CA LEU A 476 3.65 -6.68 10.55
C LEU A 476 4.73 -5.69 10.05
N ARG A 477 4.41 -4.77 9.13
CA ARG A 477 5.38 -3.80 8.58
C ARG A 477 5.70 -2.65 9.54
N GLU A 478 4.80 -2.32 10.48
CA GLU A 478 4.97 -1.17 11.38
C GLU A 478 5.70 -1.50 12.69
N ILE A 479 5.75 -2.77 13.09
CA ILE A 479 6.58 -3.27 14.19
C ILE A 479 7.21 -4.54 13.63
N SER A 480 8.54 -4.59 13.57
CA SER A 480 9.27 -5.75 13.05
C SER A 480 8.92 -7.00 13.86
N VAL A 481 7.91 -7.74 13.42
CA VAL A 481 7.67 -9.10 13.85
C VAL A 481 8.69 -9.93 13.10
N ASP A 482 9.84 -10.08 13.73
CA ASP A 482 10.89 -10.95 13.22
C ASP A 482 10.41 -12.38 13.46
N VAL A 483 10.49 -13.26 12.47
CA VAL A 483 10.42 -14.70 12.76
C VAL A 483 11.88 -15.12 12.90
N PRO A 484 12.42 -15.20 14.13
CA PRO A 484 13.79 -15.63 14.30
C PRO A 484 14.00 -16.99 13.64
N ARG A 485 15.17 -17.19 13.03
CA ARG A 485 15.56 -18.47 12.41
C ARG A 485 16.45 -19.32 13.34
N VAL A 486 16.42 -19.02 14.64
CA VAL A 486 17.28 -19.68 15.63
C VAL A 486 16.53 -20.89 16.17
N LEU A 487 17.16 -22.05 16.18
CA LEU A 487 16.58 -23.28 16.74
C LEU A 487 17.22 -23.61 18.10
N TRP A 488 16.63 -24.54 18.86
CA TRP A 488 17.25 -25.00 20.12
C TRP A 488 18.64 -25.63 19.91
N ILE A 489 18.89 -26.15 18.70
CA ILE A 489 20.18 -26.75 18.27
C ILE A 489 21.29 -25.69 18.16
N ASP A 490 20.93 -24.42 17.98
CA ASP A 490 21.88 -23.31 17.86
C ASP A 490 22.29 -22.75 19.24
N ILE A 491 21.71 -23.27 20.33
CA ILE A 491 22.04 -22.89 21.72
C ILE A 491 22.66 -24.09 22.42
N GLY A 492 23.95 -23.98 22.77
CA GLY A 492 24.65 -25.02 23.53
C GLY A 492 24.27 -25.03 25.02
N GLY A 493 24.05 -26.22 25.58
CA GLY A 493 23.73 -26.45 26.99
C GLY A 493 22.38 -25.91 27.49
N GLN A 494 22.33 -25.62 28.80
CA GLN A 494 21.18 -25.02 29.51
C GLN A 494 19.88 -25.84 29.46
N ASP A 495 19.97 -27.16 29.61
CA ASP A 495 18.79 -28.05 29.48
C ASP A 495 17.68 -27.73 30.49
N ALA A 496 18.04 -27.38 31.72
CA ALA A 496 17.07 -26.95 32.73
C ALA A 496 16.31 -25.67 32.32
N LEU A 497 16.99 -24.69 31.72
CA LEU A 497 16.36 -23.47 31.22
C LEU A 497 15.46 -23.77 30.01
N LYS A 498 15.95 -24.58 29.06
CA LYS A 498 15.19 -25.00 27.88
C LYS A 498 13.91 -25.72 28.28
N GLN A 499 14.00 -26.63 29.25
CA GLN A 499 12.83 -27.32 29.78
C GLN A 499 11.86 -26.35 30.44
N ALA A 500 12.33 -25.46 31.33
CA ALA A 500 11.46 -24.48 31.98
C ALA A 500 10.76 -23.54 30.99
N LEU A 501 11.43 -23.15 29.89
CA LEU A 501 10.82 -22.34 28.83
C LEU A 501 9.80 -23.14 28.01
N ARG A 502 10.07 -24.42 27.69
CA ARG A 502 9.07 -25.29 27.03
C ARG A 502 7.84 -25.47 27.91
N GLU A 503 8.01 -25.71 29.20
CA GLU A 503 6.91 -25.84 30.16
C GLU A 503 6.08 -24.56 30.26
N ALA A 504 6.71 -23.39 30.23
CA ALA A 504 6.02 -22.11 30.34
C ALA A 504 5.23 -21.72 29.08
N VAL A 505 5.62 -22.22 27.90
CA VAL A 505 5.11 -21.71 26.61
C VAL A 505 4.48 -22.80 25.75
N GLU A 506 5.21 -23.90 25.53
CA GLU A 506 4.80 -24.99 24.65
C GLU A 506 3.62 -25.76 25.25
N TRP A 507 3.66 -26.07 26.55
CA TRP A 507 2.60 -26.85 27.21
C TRP A 507 1.24 -26.15 27.25
N PRO A 508 1.12 -24.84 27.59
CA PRO A 508 -0.15 -24.12 27.49
C PRO A 508 -0.74 -24.09 26.08
N LEU A 509 0.11 -24.13 25.04
CA LEU A 509 -0.31 -24.08 23.65
C LEU A 509 -0.74 -25.45 23.13
N GLN A 510 0.00 -26.51 23.46
CA GLN A 510 -0.29 -27.88 23.01
C GLN A 510 -1.42 -28.54 23.82
N HIS A 511 -1.55 -28.23 25.12
CA HIS A 511 -2.48 -28.90 26.03
C HIS A 511 -3.40 -27.93 26.80
N PRO A 512 -4.16 -27.04 26.14
CA PRO A 512 -5.01 -26.06 26.83
C PRO A 512 -6.13 -26.70 27.68
N GLU A 513 -6.63 -27.86 27.26
CA GLU A 513 -7.65 -28.62 27.99
C GLU A 513 -7.15 -29.14 29.33
N ALA A 514 -5.88 -29.58 29.39
CA ALA A 514 -5.27 -30.06 30.63
C ALA A 514 -5.15 -28.92 31.65
N PHE A 515 -4.76 -27.72 31.22
CA PHE A 515 -4.69 -26.53 32.08
C PHE A 515 -6.07 -26.14 32.61
N THR A 516 -7.09 -26.18 31.75
CA THR A 516 -8.47 -25.83 32.12
C THR A 516 -9.04 -26.86 33.11
N ARG A 517 -8.84 -28.16 32.86
CA ARG A 517 -9.26 -29.26 33.74
C ARG A 517 -8.60 -29.19 35.12
N MET A 518 -7.31 -28.84 35.16
CA MET A 518 -6.55 -28.74 36.42
C MET A 518 -6.73 -27.38 37.11
N GLY A 519 -7.45 -26.42 36.51
CA GLY A 519 -7.62 -25.06 37.04
C GLY A 519 -6.33 -24.26 37.11
N ILE A 520 -5.29 -24.67 36.38
CA ILE A 520 -3.97 -24.02 36.38
C ILE A 520 -4.01 -22.84 35.42
N ARG A 521 -3.65 -21.65 35.91
CA ARG A 521 -3.50 -20.48 35.05
C ARG A 521 -2.12 -20.52 34.38
N PRO A 522 -2.04 -20.38 33.04
CA PRO A 522 -0.75 -20.31 32.37
C PRO A 522 0.01 -19.06 32.83
N PRO A 523 1.35 -19.11 32.89
CA PRO A 523 2.15 -17.95 33.26
C PRO A 523 2.01 -16.85 32.21
N LYS A 524 1.80 -15.61 32.65
CA LYS A 524 1.65 -14.46 31.74
C LYS A 524 2.99 -13.86 31.32
N GLY A 525 3.98 -13.95 32.20
CA GLY A 525 5.28 -13.33 32.02
C GLY A 525 6.45 -14.17 32.54
N VAL A 526 7.55 -14.16 31.79
CA VAL A 526 8.82 -14.81 32.14
C VAL A 526 9.94 -13.77 32.11
N LEU A 527 10.71 -13.65 33.20
CA LEU A 527 11.91 -12.82 33.27
C LEU A 527 13.15 -13.71 33.16
N LEU A 528 13.97 -13.47 32.14
CA LEU A 528 15.30 -14.02 31.97
C LEU A 528 16.32 -13.07 32.58
N TYR A 529 17.03 -13.50 33.62
CA TYR A 529 18.10 -12.71 34.22
C TYR A 529 19.40 -13.51 34.32
N GLY A 530 20.54 -12.82 34.28
CA GLY A 530 21.85 -13.44 34.42
C GLY A 530 22.97 -12.54 33.90
N PRO A 531 24.22 -13.02 33.88
CA PRO A 531 25.35 -12.28 33.35
C PRO A 531 25.20 -11.93 31.85
N PRO A 532 25.79 -10.82 31.39
CA PRO A 532 25.75 -10.44 29.98
C PRO A 532 26.41 -11.52 29.11
N GLY A 533 26.00 -11.61 27.84
CA GLY A 533 26.59 -12.56 26.88
C GLY A 533 26.16 -14.03 27.03
N CYS A 534 25.26 -14.37 27.96
CA CYS A 534 24.78 -15.73 28.19
C CYS A 534 23.44 -16.02 27.49
N SER A 535 23.38 -15.89 26.15
CA SER A 535 22.28 -16.37 25.29
C SER A 535 20.83 -15.96 25.62
N LYS A 536 20.54 -15.04 26.55
CA LYS A 536 19.18 -14.61 26.93
C LYS A 536 18.30 -14.23 25.73
N THR A 537 18.80 -13.33 24.88
CA THR A 537 18.13 -12.90 23.65
C THR A 537 18.00 -14.03 22.63
N LEU A 538 18.97 -14.96 22.57
CA LEU A 538 18.92 -16.13 21.68
C LEU A 538 17.89 -17.16 22.15
N ALA A 539 17.78 -17.40 23.46
CA ALA A 539 16.81 -18.33 24.04
C ALA A 539 15.37 -17.89 23.79
N ALA A 540 15.07 -16.59 23.95
CA ALA A 540 13.77 -16.04 23.63
C ALA A 540 13.43 -16.15 22.12
N LYS A 541 14.43 -15.98 21.26
CA LYS A 541 14.28 -16.16 19.81
C LYS A 541 14.00 -17.62 19.44
N ALA A 542 14.79 -18.56 19.97
CA ALA A 542 14.61 -19.99 19.72
C ALA A 542 13.25 -20.50 20.20
N LEU A 543 12.81 -20.01 21.36
CA LEU A 543 11.49 -20.31 21.92
C LEU A 543 10.36 -19.96 20.94
N ALA A 544 10.41 -18.77 20.33
CA ALA A 544 9.38 -18.33 19.40
C ALA A 544 9.39 -19.13 18.09
N THR A 545 10.58 -19.43 17.54
CA THR A 545 10.73 -20.25 16.33
C THR A 545 10.16 -21.65 16.50
N GLU A 546 10.49 -22.30 17.61
CA GLU A 546 10.11 -23.69 17.90
C GLU A 546 8.62 -23.81 18.26
N SER A 547 8.08 -22.79 18.95
CA SER A 547 6.65 -22.72 19.27
C SER A 547 5.78 -22.25 18.08
N GLY A 548 6.39 -21.86 16.95
CA GLY A 548 5.68 -21.30 15.80
C GLY A 548 4.92 -20.00 16.10
N MET A 549 5.36 -19.23 17.10
CA MET A 549 4.70 -18.00 17.53
C MET A 549 5.30 -16.78 16.85
N ASN A 550 4.49 -15.73 16.70
CA ASN A 550 4.99 -14.43 16.28
C ASN A 550 5.93 -13.87 17.35
N PHE A 551 7.05 -13.26 16.97
CA PHE A 551 8.02 -12.68 17.91
C PHE A 551 8.15 -11.18 17.70
N ILE A 552 7.80 -10.42 18.74
CA ILE A 552 7.91 -8.97 18.78
C ILE A 552 9.06 -8.62 19.72
N ALA A 553 10.21 -8.21 19.18
CA ALA A 553 11.34 -7.75 19.98
C ALA A 553 11.32 -6.24 20.15
N ILE A 554 11.48 -5.78 21.39
CA ILE A 554 11.59 -4.38 21.75
C ILE A 554 12.80 -4.23 22.65
N LYS A 555 13.73 -3.34 22.27
CA LYS A 555 14.83 -2.98 23.14
C LYS A 555 14.42 -1.84 24.06
N GLY A 556 14.78 -1.90 25.33
CA GLY A 556 14.47 -0.88 26.33
C GLY A 556 14.68 0.56 25.84
N PRO A 557 15.87 0.89 25.30
CA PRO A 557 16.16 2.23 24.77
C PRO A 557 15.32 2.67 23.55
N GLU A 558 14.76 1.74 22.77
CA GLU A 558 13.97 2.08 21.57
C GLU A 558 12.62 2.72 21.89
N LEU A 559 12.09 2.51 23.10
CA LEU A 559 10.84 3.14 23.56
C LEU A 559 11.05 4.59 24.01
N PHE A 560 12.29 5.02 24.30
CA PHE A 560 12.61 6.38 24.71
C PHE A 560 13.11 7.27 23.56
N SER A 561 13.75 6.70 22.54
CA SER A 561 14.57 7.47 21.59
C SER A 561 13.80 8.14 20.44
N LYS A 562 12.54 7.77 20.18
CA LYS A 562 11.84 8.29 19.01
C LYS A 562 11.24 9.69 19.21
N TRP A 563 10.48 9.97 20.28
CA TRP A 563 9.93 11.31 20.56
C TRP A 563 9.58 11.48 22.04
N VAL A 564 9.94 12.62 22.64
CA VAL A 564 9.62 12.97 24.03
C VAL A 564 8.10 13.18 24.17
N GLY A 565 7.39 12.20 24.76
CA GLY A 565 5.94 12.27 25.05
C GLY A 565 5.07 11.16 24.47
N GLU A 566 5.57 10.35 23.51
CA GLU A 566 4.81 9.27 22.85
C GLU A 566 5.12 7.85 23.37
N SER A 567 6.08 7.70 24.29
CA SER A 567 6.56 6.39 24.77
C SER A 567 5.45 5.52 25.40
N GLU A 568 4.51 6.11 26.15
CA GLU A 568 3.36 5.38 26.72
C GLU A 568 2.43 4.84 25.63
N GLN A 569 2.18 5.65 24.59
CA GLN A 569 1.31 5.26 23.48
C GLN A 569 1.93 4.10 22.70
N GLN A 570 3.27 4.12 22.54
CA GLN A 570 4.00 3.06 21.88
C GLN A 570 3.89 1.73 22.64
N VAL A 571 3.96 1.74 23.98
CA VAL A 571 3.73 0.53 24.80
C VAL A 571 2.31 0.00 24.57
N ARG A 572 1.29 0.86 24.64
CA ARG A 572 -0.10 0.46 24.37
C ARG A 572 -0.28 -0.12 22.97
N GLU A 573 0.37 0.48 21.98
CA GLU A 573 0.31 0.05 20.59
C GLU A 573 0.97 -1.31 20.38
N VAL A 574 2.12 -1.56 21.01
CA VAL A 574 2.79 -2.87 21.04
C VAL A 574 1.85 -3.94 21.56
N PHE A 575 1.24 -3.73 22.73
CA PHE A 575 0.36 -4.73 23.33
C PHE A 575 -0.95 -4.89 22.55
N ARG A 576 -1.47 -3.83 21.93
CA ARG A 576 -2.60 -3.90 21.00
C ARG A 576 -2.28 -4.79 19.81
N LYS A 577 -1.11 -4.60 19.18
CA LYS A 577 -0.67 -5.41 18.04
C LYS A 577 -0.36 -6.85 18.44
N ALA A 578 0.29 -7.07 19.59
CA ALA A 578 0.54 -8.41 20.11
C ALA A 578 -0.75 -9.21 20.31
N ARG A 579 -1.80 -8.55 20.84
CA ARG A 579 -3.14 -9.13 20.97
C ARG A 579 -3.79 -9.44 19.62
N GLY A 580 -3.67 -8.55 18.64
CA GLY A 580 -4.18 -8.76 17.28
C GLY A 580 -3.45 -9.86 16.51
N ALA A 581 -2.16 -10.06 16.80
CA ALA A 581 -1.30 -11.06 16.15
C ALA A 581 -1.21 -12.39 16.91
N SER A 582 -2.00 -12.60 17.96
CA SER A 582 -1.98 -13.82 18.77
C SER A 582 -2.06 -15.11 17.93
N PRO A 583 -1.24 -16.14 18.19
CA PRO A 583 -0.30 -16.28 19.32
C PRO A 583 1.04 -15.54 19.12
N THR A 584 1.46 -14.77 20.13
CA THR A 584 2.65 -13.89 20.04
C THR A 584 3.47 -13.90 21.33
N VAL A 585 4.80 -13.91 21.18
CA VAL A 585 5.78 -13.63 22.24
C VAL A 585 6.23 -12.17 22.13
N VAL A 586 6.02 -11.38 23.17
CA VAL A 586 6.54 -10.02 23.29
C VAL A 586 7.82 -10.06 24.11
N PHE A 587 8.95 -9.83 23.45
CA PHE A 587 10.28 -9.85 24.06
C PHE A 587 10.77 -8.43 24.37
N PHE A 588 10.96 -8.12 25.66
CA PHE A 588 11.60 -6.90 26.12
C PHE A 588 13.05 -7.17 26.47
N ASP A 589 13.98 -6.70 25.64
CA ASP A 589 15.42 -6.73 25.95
C ASP A 589 15.80 -5.49 26.77
N GLU A 590 16.71 -5.65 27.72
CA GLU A 590 17.16 -4.57 28.62
C GLU A 590 15.98 -3.85 29.30
N ILE A 591 15.05 -4.62 29.88
CA ILE A 591 13.87 -4.05 30.55
C ILE A 591 14.23 -3.14 31.73
N ASP A 592 15.42 -3.31 32.31
CA ASP A 592 15.98 -2.43 33.34
C ASP A 592 16.15 -0.97 32.89
N ALA A 593 16.32 -0.72 31.58
CA ALA A 593 16.32 0.64 31.05
C ALA A 593 14.94 1.32 31.12
N LEU A 594 13.85 0.53 31.06
CA LEU A 594 12.46 1.01 31.12
C LEU A 594 11.88 1.01 32.53
N ALA A 595 12.33 0.07 33.36
CA ALA A 595 11.73 -0.27 34.63
C ALA A 595 12.66 -0.08 35.83
N SER A 596 13.51 0.95 35.78
CA SER A 596 14.36 1.32 36.91
C SER A 596 13.52 1.69 38.13
N MET A 597 14.01 1.39 39.33
CA MET A 597 13.35 1.75 40.60
C MET A 597 12.89 3.22 40.62
N ARG A 598 11.66 3.42 41.09
CA ARG A 598 11.05 4.75 41.28
C ARG A 598 11.89 5.56 42.27
N GLY A 599 12.33 6.75 41.86
CA GLY A 599 12.97 7.73 42.76
C GLY A 599 14.50 7.75 42.79
N THR A 600 15.21 6.95 42.00
CA THR A 600 16.69 6.90 41.99
C THR A 600 17.39 7.92 41.07
N GLY A 601 16.66 8.85 40.43
CA GLY A 601 17.25 9.91 39.60
C GLY A 601 16.25 11.02 39.25
N GLY A 602 16.67 12.29 39.33
CA GLY A 602 15.83 13.50 39.25
C GLY A 602 15.15 13.82 37.89
N SER A 603 14.89 12.83 37.04
CA SER A 603 14.24 12.96 35.73
C SER A 603 13.07 11.97 35.53
N SER A 604 12.45 11.50 36.61
CA SER A 604 11.61 10.29 36.64
C SER A 604 10.17 10.42 36.08
N GLY A 605 9.73 11.62 35.67
CA GLY A 605 8.33 11.80 35.28
C GLY A 605 7.91 10.98 34.04
N ALA A 606 8.80 10.76 33.07
CA ALA A 606 8.46 10.05 31.83
C ALA A 606 8.62 8.52 31.96
N SER A 607 9.71 8.05 32.59
CA SER A 607 9.95 6.63 32.85
C SER A 607 8.87 6.02 33.75
N ASP A 608 8.47 6.74 34.81
CA ASP A 608 7.48 6.24 35.77
C ASP A 608 6.09 6.07 35.13
N ARG A 609 5.74 6.95 34.19
CA ARG A 609 4.48 6.85 33.44
C ARG A 609 4.51 5.70 32.42
N VAL A 610 5.62 5.50 31.72
CA VAL A 610 5.82 4.36 30.81
C VAL A 610 5.75 3.04 31.57
N LEU A 611 6.40 2.95 32.74
CA LEU A 611 6.33 1.78 33.62
C LEU A 611 4.90 1.53 34.11
N SER A 612 4.19 2.57 34.54
CA SER A 612 2.80 2.43 34.99
C SER A 612 1.87 1.97 33.86
N GLN A 613 2.09 2.44 32.63
CA GLN A 613 1.38 1.95 31.44
C GLN A 613 1.72 0.48 31.14
N LEU A 614 3.00 0.09 31.22
CA LEU A 614 3.43 -1.30 31.05
C LEU A 614 2.76 -2.23 32.07
N LEU A 615 2.73 -1.84 33.34
CA LEU A 615 2.04 -2.60 34.40
C LEU A 615 0.54 -2.75 34.12
N THR A 616 -0.10 -1.67 33.65
CA THR A 616 -1.52 -1.68 33.28
C THR A 616 -1.80 -2.63 32.11
N GLU A 617 -0.93 -2.64 31.09
CA GLU A 617 -1.06 -3.58 29.98
C GLU A 617 -0.84 -5.04 30.43
N LEU A 618 0.15 -5.31 31.29
CA LEU A 618 0.40 -6.64 31.85
C LEU A 618 -0.78 -7.17 32.68
N ASP A 619 -1.36 -6.32 33.53
CA ASP A 619 -2.56 -6.66 34.32
C ASP A 619 -3.77 -6.88 33.41
N GLY A 620 -3.88 -6.10 32.33
CA GLY A 620 -4.92 -6.19 31.31
C GLY A 620 -4.79 -7.37 30.33
N LEU A 621 -3.73 -8.17 30.43
CA LEU A 621 -3.62 -9.42 29.65
C LEU A 621 -4.58 -10.46 30.20
N GLU A 622 -5.68 -10.66 29.48
CA GLU A 622 -6.58 -11.80 29.68
C GLU A 622 -5.84 -13.12 29.36
N PRO A 623 -5.96 -14.15 30.21
CA PRO A 623 -5.30 -15.45 29.96
C PRO A 623 -5.74 -16.11 28.65
N LEU A 624 -6.89 -15.72 28.08
CA LEU A 624 -7.40 -16.24 26.82
C LEU A 624 -6.66 -15.73 25.57
N LYS A 625 -5.91 -14.62 25.64
CA LYS A 625 -5.34 -13.97 24.44
C LYS A 625 -4.01 -14.55 23.95
N ARG A 626 -3.51 -15.68 24.48
CA ARG A 626 -2.26 -16.37 24.05
C ARG A 626 -1.09 -15.43 23.73
N VAL A 627 -0.94 -14.36 24.51
CA VAL A 627 0.20 -13.45 24.46
C VAL A 627 1.08 -13.75 25.67
N LEU A 628 2.35 -14.04 25.42
CA LEU A 628 3.34 -14.25 26.46
C LEU A 628 4.33 -13.09 26.46
N VAL A 629 4.63 -12.55 27.64
CA VAL A 629 5.67 -11.53 27.79
C VAL A 629 6.95 -12.19 28.29
N VAL A 630 8.05 -12.02 27.55
CA VAL A 630 9.38 -12.45 27.96
C VAL A 630 10.24 -11.21 28.13
N ALA A 631 10.78 -11.00 29.32
CA ALA A 631 11.67 -9.87 29.59
C ALA A 631 13.08 -10.38 29.85
N ALA A 632 14.10 -9.67 29.40
CA ALA A 632 15.50 -9.97 29.68
C ALA A 632 16.16 -8.80 30.40
N THR A 633 16.96 -9.10 31.43
CA THR A 633 17.77 -8.10 32.13
C THR A 633 19.15 -8.65 32.50
N ASN A 634 20.12 -7.76 32.55
CA ASN A 634 21.43 -8.04 33.15
C ASN A 634 21.52 -7.52 34.60
N ARG A 635 20.59 -6.66 35.03
CA ARG A 635 20.62 -5.97 36.33
C ARG A 635 19.26 -6.10 37.04
N PRO A 636 18.95 -7.29 37.58
CA PRO A 636 17.68 -7.54 38.24
C PRO A 636 17.48 -6.72 39.53
N ASP A 637 18.56 -6.22 40.13
CA ASP A 637 18.55 -5.29 41.28
C ASP A 637 17.90 -3.94 40.97
N LEU A 638 17.98 -3.47 39.73
CA LEU A 638 17.44 -2.17 39.33
C LEU A 638 15.95 -2.22 39.00
N LEU A 639 15.36 -3.42 38.89
CA LEU A 639 13.96 -3.58 38.50
C LEU A 639 12.99 -3.18 39.61
N ASP A 640 11.92 -2.47 39.23
CA ASP A 640 10.79 -2.22 40.13
C ASP A 640 10.16 -3.56 40.59
N PRO A 641 10.11 -3.85 41.90
CA PRO A 641 9.46 -5.05 42.44
C PRO A 641 7.99 -5.20 42.03
N ALA A 642 7.33 -4.12 41.60
CA ALA A 642 5.99 -4.16 41.07
C ALA A 642 5.85 -5.07 39.84
N LEU A 643 6.90 -5.23 39.01
CA LEU A 643 6.87 -6.13 37.85
C LEU A 643 6.84 -7.60 38.23
N MET A 644 7.47 -7.96 39.34
CA MET A 644 7.62 -9.35 39.84
C MET A 644 6.42 -9.82 40.67
N ARG A 645 5.35 -9.01 40.77
CA ARG A 645 4.16 -9.41 41.52
C ARG A 645 3.39 -10.50 40.75
N PRO A 646 2.80 -11.49 41.47
CA PRO A 646 1.96 -12.51 40.85
C PRO A 646 0.84 -11.90 40.00
N GLY A 647 0.66 -12.42 38.79
CA GLY A 647 -0.28 -11.91 37.79
C GLY A 647 0.36 -11.02 36.70
N ARG A 648 1.67 -10.74 36.80
CA ARG A 648 2.47 -9.98 35.82
C ARG A 648 3.60 -10.86 35.27
N ILE A 649 4.81 -10.73 35.83
CA ILE A 649 5.92 -11.64 35.57
C ILE A 649 5.91 -12.72 36.64
N ASP A 650 5.33 -13.86 36.31
CA ASP A 650 5.08 -14.96 37.25
C ASP A 650 6.31 -15.87 37.46
N ARG A 651 7.25 -15.87 36.51
CA ARG A 651 8.41 -16.78 36.50
C ARG A 651 9.69 -16.00 36.28
N ALA A 652 10.62 -16.08 37.22
CA ALA A 652 11.99 -15.59 37.07
C ALA A 652 12.94 -16.76 36.79
N LEU A 653 13.55 -16.80 35.61
CA LEU A 653 14.49 -17.85 35.21
C LEU A 653 15.91 -17.30 35.18
N TYR A 654 16.78 -17.92 35.99
CA TYR A 654 18.20 -17.62 35.99
C TYR A 654 18.89 -18.29 34.80
N VAL A 655 19.62 -17.51 34.02
CA VAL A 655 20.47 -18.00 32.94
C VAL A 655 21.90 -18.06 33.44
N SER A 656 22.34 -19.27 33.79
CA SER A 656 23.68 -19.52 34.31
C SER A 656 24.75 -19.37 33.21
N PRO A 657 25.99 -19.04 33.58
CA PRO A 657 27.12 -19.17 32.66
C PRO A 657 27.27 -20.62 32.15
N PRO A 658 27.86 -20.83 30.97
CA PRO A 658 27.99 -22.16 30.39
C PRO A 658 29.01 -23.04 31.13
N ASP A 659 28.60 -24.25 31.49
CA ASP A 659 29.47 -25.31 32.02
C ASP A 659 30.45 -25.85 30.97
N VAL A 660 31.45 -26.64 31.37
CA VAL A 660 32.41 -27.28 30.45
C VAL A 660 31.74 -27.96 29.24
N PRO A 661 30.75 -28.87 29.41
CA PRO A 661 30.07 -29.49 28.27
C PRO A 661 29.28 -28.48 27.43
N ALA A 662 28.70 -27.45 28.05
CA ALA A 662 27.99 -26.40 27.33
C ALA A 662 28.95 -25.55 26.49
N ARG A 663 30.14 -25.22 27.00
CA ARG A 663 31.17 -24.49 26.26
C ARG A 663 31.70 -25.27 25.07
N GLU A 664 31.90 -26.58 25.22
CA GLU A 664 32.27 -27.45 24.10
C GLU A 664 31.22 -27.43 22.99
N GLN A 665 29.93 -27.54 23.34
CA GLN A 665 28.84 -27.44 22.38
C GLN A 665 28.78 -26.05 21.71
N ILE A 666 28.96 -24.98 22.48
CA ILE A 666 28.99 -23.60 21.95
C ILE A 666 30.15 -23.43 20.97
N LEU A 667 31.35 -23.90 21.32
CA LEU A 667 32.50 -23.89 20.44
C LEU A 667 32.20 -24.68 19.16
N GLN A 668 31.65 -25.88 19.28
CA GLN A 668 31.27 -26.71 18.13
C GLN A 668 30.28 -25.99 17.20
N ILE A 669 29.29 -25.29 17.74
CA ILE A 669 28.31 -24.51 16.96
C ILE A 669 29.01 -23.38 16.19
N HIS A 670 29.86 -22.61 16.87
CA HIS A 670 30.56 -21.48 16.24
C HIS A 670 31.63 -21.92 15.24
N THR A 671 32.23 -23.10 15.43
CA THR A 671 33.24 -23.64 14.52
C THR A 671 32.66 -24.41 13.33
N ARG A 672 31.33 -24.62 13.23
CA ARG A 672 30.71 -25.33 12.09
C ARG A 672 31.07 -24.74 10.72
N LYS A 673 31.29 -23.43 10.66
CA LYS A 673 31.61 -22.71 9.41
C LYS A 673 33.10 -22.44 9.22
N THR A 674 33.91 -22.70 10.25
CA THR A 674 35.35 -22.46 10.21
C THR A 674 36.09 -23.79 10.13
N PRO A 675 36.77 -24.11 9.03
CA PRO A 675 37.61 -25.30 8.95
C PRO A 675 38.70 -25.28 10.02
N LEU A 676 38.73 -26.33 10.84
CA LEU A 676 39.71 -26.52 11.90
C LEU A 676 40.81 -27.47 11.43
N ALA A 677 42.05 -27.18 11.82
CA ALA A 677 43.15 -28.13 11.63
C ALA A 677 43.07 -29.27 12.65
N SER A 678 43.71 -30.40 12.34
CA SER A 678 43.66 -31.63 13.14
C SER A 678 44.31 -31.50 14.53
N ASP A 679 45.05 -30.42 14.78
CA ASP A 679 45.68 -30.09 16.05
C ASP A 679 44.74 -29.39 17.05
N VAL A 680 43.52 -29.02 16.64
CA VAL A 680 42.55 -28.33 17.48
C VAL A 680 41.60 -29.32 18.16
N SER A 681 41.65 -29.37 19.50
CA SER A 681 40.69 -30.10 20.34
C SER A 681 39.72 -29.14 21.03
N LEU A 682 38.42 -29.27 20.73
CA LEU A 682 37.38 -28.43 21.34
C LEU A 682 37.21 -28.69 22.83
N ALA A 683 37.41 -29.93 23.28
CA ALA A 683 37.33 -30.30 24.69
C ALA A 683 38.44 -29.61 25.52
N GLU A 684 39.67 -29.53 24.99
CA GLU A 684 40.77 -28.81 25.64
C GLU A 684 40.48 -27.30 25.73
N LEU A 685 39.95 -26.71 24.65
CA LEU A 685 39.55 -25.30 24.64
C LEU A 685 38.42 -25.02 25.62
N ALA A 686 37.45 -25.93 25.76
CA ALA A 686 36.35 -25.78 26.72
C ALA A 686 36.85 -25.76 28.18
N ILE A 687 37.90 -26.53 28.50
CA ILE A 687 38.54 -26.52 29.82
C ILE A 687 39.33 -25.22 30.03
N ALA A 688 40.07 -24.76 29.01
CA ALA A 688 40.88 -23.54 29.08
C ALA A 688 40.04 -22.25 29.18
N THR A 689 38.82 -22.25 28.64
CA THR A 689 37.89 -21.10 28.60
C THR A 689 36.97 -21.04 29.82
N ALA A 690 37.50 -21.31 31.01
CA ALA A 690 36.73 -21.19 32.24
C ALA A 690 36.19 -19.74 32.39
N ARG A 691 34.91 -19.61 32.78
CA ARG A 691 34.20 -18.32 32.95
C ARG A 691 33.88 -17.56 31.67
N PHE A 692 34.20 -18.11 30.50
CA PHE A 692 33.84 -17.45 29.24
C PHE A 692 32.32 -17.51 29.02
N SER A 693 31.74 -16.36 28.66
CA SER A 693 30.35 -16.29 28.19
C SER A 693 30.22 -16.83 26.76
N GLY A 694 28.99 -17.10 26.31
CA GLY A 694 28.75 -17.53 24.92
C GLY A 694 29.23 -16.49 23.89
N ALA A 695 29.07 -15.20 24.20
CA ALA A 695 29.56 -14.10 23.37
C ALA A 695 31.10 -14.06 23.32
N GLU A 696 31.78 -14.35 24.44
CA GLU A 696 33.24 -14.40 24.50
C GLU A 696 33.81 -15.62 23.76
N LEU A 697 33.15 -16.78 23.84
CA LEU A 697 33.53 -17.96 23.04
C LEU A 697 33.37 -17.68 21.54
N GLN A 698 32.32 -16.95 21.14
CA GLN A 698 32.17 -16.49 19.77
C GLN A 698 33.29 -15.52 19.37
N ALA A 699 33.63 -14.58 20.24
CA ALA A 699 34.73 -13.65 20.01
C ALA A 699 36.07 -14.39 19.88
N LEU A 700 36.32 -15.40 20.73
CA LEU A 700 37.51 -16.23 20.68
C LEU A 700 37.65 -16.95 19.34
N CYS A 701 36.59 -17.58 18.83
CA CYS A 701 36.60 -18.23 17.52
C CYS A 701 36.84 -17.23 16.39
N ARG A 702 36.28 -16.01 16.49
CA ARG A 702 36.46 -14.94 15.51
C ARG A 702 37.90 -14.41 15.50
N GLU A 703 38.47 -14.14 16.66
CA GLU A 703 39.87 -13.67 16.80
C GLU A 703 40.86 -14.74 16.34
N ALA A 704 40.61 -16.01 16.66
CA ALA A 704 41.43 -17.12 16.14
C ALA A 704 41.40 -17.19 14.60
N ALA A 705 40.23 -16.96 13.98
CA ALA A 705 40.12 -16.90 12.53
C ALA A 705 40.82 -15.66 11.94
N LEU A 706 40.73 -14.49 12.60
CA LEU A 706 41.43 -13.29 12.18
C LEU A 706 42.95 -13.47 12.22
N HIS A 707 43.49 -14.05 13.30
CA HIS A 707 44.92 -14.34 13.40
C HIS A 707 45.41 -15.36 12.37
N ALA A 708 44.55 -16.29 11.93
CA ALA A 708 44.88 -17.19 10.82
C ALA A 708 45.01 -16.42 9.50
N VAL A 709 44.08 -15.50 9.22
CA VAL A 709 44.08 -14.64 8.01
C VAL A 709 45.23 -13.62 8.02
N GLU A 710 45.61 -13.12 9.20
CA GLU A 710 46.77 -12.23 9.37
C GLU A 710 48.09 -12.95 9.08
N GLU A 711 48.20 -14.22 9.49
CA GLU A 711 49.39 -15.02 9.21
C GLU A 711 49.48 -15.41 7.74
N ASP A 712 48.37 -15.83 7.14
CA ASP A 712 48.27 -16.13 5.71
C ASP A 712 46.90 -15.72 5.15
N ARG A 713 46.91 -14.83 4.16
CA ARG A 713 45.67 -14.37 3.49
C ARG A 713 44.96 -15.47 2.71
N ALA A 714 45.66 -16.57 2.40
CA ALA A 714 45.11 -17.77 1.77
C ALA A 714 44.85 -18.90 2.78
N ALA A 715 44.92 -18.63 4.09
CA ALA A 715 44.73 -19.64 5.13
C ALA A 715 43.40 -20.38 4.95
N VAL A 716 43.51 -21.70 4.76
CA VAL A 716 42.35 -22.58 4.61
C VAL A 716 41.86 -23.09 5.95
N ASN A 717 42.73 -23.23 6.97
CA ASN A 717 42.40 -23.86 8.26
C ASN A 717 42.87 -23.03 9.46
N VAL A 718 42.12 -23.08 10.57
CA VAL A 718 42.52 -22.49 11.86
C VAL A 718 43.22 -23.55 12.73
N ALA A 719 44.49 -23.31 13.06
CA ALA A 719 45.33 -24.14 13.93
C ALA A 719 45.30 -23.71 15.41
N LYS A 720 45.77 -24.60 16.31
CA LYS A 720 45.78 -24.41 17.77
C LYS A 720 46.52 -23.14 18.21
N ARG A 721 47.62 -22.80 17.52
CA ARG A 721 48.42 -21.59 17.78
C ARG A 721 47.61 -20.29 17.69
N HIS A 722 46.61 -20.22 16.80
CA HIS A 722 45.77 -19.03 16.67
C HIS A 722 44.80 -18.89 17.83
N PHE A 723 44.26 -20.00 18.34
CA PHE A 723 43.44 -20.00 19.55
C PHE A 723 44.25 -19.60 20.79
N VAL A 724 45.50 -20.04 20.91
CA VAL A 724 46.39 -19.63 22.01
C VAL A 724 46.65 -18.12 21.97
N ARG A 725 46.86 -17.54 20.77
CA ARG A 725 46.97 -16.09 20.61
C ARG A 725 45.66 -15.36 20.96
N ALA A 726 44.52 -15.90 20.51
CA ALA A 726 43.22 -15.31 20.80
C ALA A 726 42.88 -15.33 22.31
N LEU A 727 43.28 -16.38 23.03
CA LEU A 727 43.12 -16.47 24.50
C LEU A 727 43.91 -15.40 25.26
N ALA A 728 45.00 -14.86 24.68
CA ALA A 728 45.75 -13.76 25.29
C ALA A 728 45.04 -12.40 25.13
N VAL A 729 44.14 -12.28 24.15
CA VAL A 729 43.41 -11.04 23.83
C VAL A 729 42.03 -11.03 24.50
N VAL A 730 41.30 -12.14 24.42
CA VAL A 730 39.93 -12.25 24.95
C VAL A 730 39.99 -12.60 26.43
N THR A 731 39.52 -11.69 27.28
CA THR A 731 39.44 -11.88 28.73
C THR A 731 38.01 -12.18 29.18
N PRO A 732 37.83 -13.06 30.19
CA PRO A 732 36.50 -13.36 30.72
C PRO A 732 35.93 -12.14 31.46
N GLN A 733 34.68 -11.76 31.17
CA GLN A 733 33.99 -10.65 31.85
C GLN A 733 33.20 -11.10 33.09
N ILE A 734 33.07 -12.42 33.30
CA ILE A 734 32.29 -12.97 34.42
C ILE A 734 33.17 -13.15 35.65
N ASP A 735 32.92 -12.32 36.66
CA ASP A 735 33.57 -12.38 37.97
C ASP A 735 32.80 -13.26 38.98
N ASP A 736 33.52 -13.87 39.93
CA ASP A 736 32.91 -14.65 41.03
C ASP A 736 31.96 -13.81 41.89
N ARG A 737 32.25 -12.51 42.06
CA ARG A 737 31.37 -11.58 42.78
C ARG A 737 30.02 -11.41 42.07
N MET A 738 30.04 -11.38 40.73
CA MET A 738 28.85 -11.25 39.91
C MET A 738 27.99 -12.53 40.00
N LEU A 739 28.63 -13.71 39.98
CA LEU A 739 27.93 -14.99 40.14
C LEU A 739 27.28 -15.10 41.52
N ALA A 740 28.02 -14.78 42.58
CA ALA A 740 27.49 -14.78 43.93
C ALA A 740 26.29 -13.81 44.10
N PHE A 741 26.31 -12.68 43.38
CA PHE A 741 25.17 -11.75 43.35
C PHE A 741 23.92 -12.39 42.72
N PHE A 742 24.06 -13.03 41.55
CA PHE A 742 22.92 -13.66 40.88
C PHE A 742 22.38 -14.88 41.63
N GLU A 743 23.25 -15.67 42.26
CA GLU A 743 22.85 -16.79 43.11
C GLU A 743 22.07 -16.31 44.33
N ARG A 744 22.55 -15.26 45.01
CA ARG A 744 21.82 -14.64 46.13
C ARG A 744 20.46 -14.09 45.69
N PHE A 745 20.39 -13.48 44.51
CA PHE A 745 19.13 -12.98 43.96
C PHE A 745 18.14 -14.13 43.68
N ARG A 746 18.62 -15.23 43.09
CA ARG A 746 17.82 -16.45 42.85
C ARG A 746 17.26 -17.02 44.16
N ASP A 747 18.12 -17.17 45.16
CA ASP A 747 17.74 -17.75 46.45
C ASP A 747 16.79 -16.82 47.23
N GLY A 748 16.89 -15.51 47.01
CA GLY A 748 15.96 -14.50 47.54
C GLY A 748 14.57 -14.50 46.88
N GLN A 749 14.43 -15.03 45.66
CA GLN A 749 13.14 -15.18 44.96
C GLN A 749 12.43 -16.51 45.25
N GLN A 750 13.15 -17.50 45.77
CA GLN A 750 12.58 -18.79 46.19
C GLN A 750 12.00 -18.79 47.62
N ARG A 751 12.24 -17.71 48.38
CA ARG A 751 11.63 -17.45 49.69
C ARG A 751 10.39 -16.59 49.53
#